data_AF-J1GZT9-F1
#
_entry.id   AF-J1GZT9-F1
#
_cell.length_a   1.000
_cell.length_b   1.000
_cell.length_c   1.000
_cell.angle_alpha   90.00
_cell.angle_beta   90.00
_cell.angle_gamma   90.00
#
_symmetry.space_group_name_H-M   'P 1'
#
loop_
_entity.id
_entity.type
_entity.pdbx_description
1 polymer ?
#
loop_
_entity_poly.entity_id
_entity_poly.type
_entity_poly.pdbx_seq_one_letter_code
_entity_poly.pdbx_strand_id
1 'polypeptide(L)'
;MKNPELITADDLNSWPDNDARDAQENFPRLVRKLLHETPGVSAVSVRAGNGVSAPGYDGIAQLDEPVSVLPSGSLRFEFGTNKDIDTKASKDYRKRSKQNDAASHVFVFATPRRWSGKDKWLEERRSEGKFANVWALDADDLEAWLETSPSSHYWISEHLGKQPDKARTLEQWWGSFHQATHPELPLSMFTAGRESTRDKLRELLTKAPRTITIQADWRDDCLAFIYASLAADAENQLDALDQSVIIVKSVGVWNRISRQAGKSILIPAVDGAETKLAIDNGHHVIKIVDREQVVYGKVDVELPRVSRPDVQSLLNDCGVNFQKAGYLAGLARRNMPSFVRALTCNTAIQTPMWATDTSASMLAALTLVGAWDANNDKDKQAIAALVGSDYDTVTSLCQQRADGNDPVMSHSGSVWRFASLEEAFRCLSSRITDGVIERWKQLVLDVLSEANPSYGLNPLEKVEQQLNQPTSQIQYSEELKSGIARSLAMVGSMDGDGALSGKLRESVVDITNQLLNQAVGDDSGRVWNLIGPRLRYLAEAAPQKFIDVMINNLRQDASSLLRAYYADSNDILFGDPWFHPHLLWALEVLAWSEEYFDDAIECLTLLAANPTDDKQRGNRPDESLAAILCGWANFTTVPSGEKLAALDSVKRISATVGWDLLFALWPDYSAVITPPATPHFRADWCPLTDKPVKWEERSSFFQGLVERALTWSDVTSSNLKRLVNHINRGIMPEDRVKIIDYLDELAFSTEYNDDDRYLVWHTLRQLATSHYHHRAAEWSLPEEEVDRLLELSDRWKPTSPVLRHLYLFNHNPGLLDCALHRDLDDYGQIVEQRRQDALSEILSVPQKLDDLEILASRAVASWVLGQMLADRQELDFWDIALWVDSSDSKLTAVVDGYLYRALRQRGASWLQDVLDDPRLTALQRAAVLRCVPAEWDYWEVVARSQDDNNAYWKTAEMRVLPPNRMRYAIGRLVACGRAWDAIDSVSLSIRSAKQEGVKTDLTADVLIGLLHVACTQESVKISSLSYKVGQVLDHIVELKADQVDVARLEILFYLLIGDYREPIVLHHTLATESHLFVRLMEVAHRGETMLGMDRSASFRIAMSVLDGWRGCPGVTADGEIDAVVMQQWVETARQGLAAAELSDKGDHQIGRLLANSPEDENGMWPLPAVCELIDEVGSENLDEGFIVGMCRGLMSSVRGVYDGGQQEREHAQRYRTWSKQIRSTSRHTARLLGKAAERYEEQAGREDERALARQDEL
;
A
#
# COMPACT_ATOMS: atom_id res chain seq x y z
N MET A 1 -30.16 55.69 23.97
CA MET A 1 -30.84 54.48 24.47
C MET A 1 -29.75 53.47 24.80
N LYS A 2 -29.67 53.01 26.06
CA LYS A 2 -28.73 51.95 26.44
C LYS A 2 -29.09 50.68 25.68
N ASN A 3 -28.10 49.99 25.11
CA ASN A 3 -28.31 48.73 24.43
C ASN A 3 -28.54 47.65 25.50
N PRO A 4 -29.76 47.10 25.69
CA PRO A 4 -30.04 46.16 26.78
C PRO A 4 -29.27 44.83 26.65
N GLU A 5 -28.70 44.58 25.47
CA GLU A 5 -27.90 43.40 25.13
C GLU A 5 -26.44 43.47 25.62
N LEU A 6 -25.96 44.64 26.05
CA LEU A 6 -24.58 44.85 26.48
C LEU A 6 -24.52 45.18 27.98
N ILE A 7 -23.40 44.84 28.62
CA ILE A 7 -23.20 45.10 30.04
C ILE A 7 -23.12 46.60 30.34
N THR A 8 -23.53 46.94 31.55
CA THR A 8 -23.51 48.30 32.10
C THR A 8 -22.61 48.36 33.33
N ALA A 9 -22.40 49.56 33.88
CA ALA A 9 -21.68 49.71 35.14
C ALA A 9 -22.35 48.95 36.31
N ASP A 10 -23.67 48.73 36.28
CA ASP A 10 -24.36 47.92 37.30
C ASP A 10 -23.92 46.45 37.24
N ASP A 11 -23.82 45.89 36.03
CA ASP A 11 -23.36 44.53 35.80
C ASP A 11 -21.90 44.38 36.25
N LEU A 12 -21.01 45.30 35.85
CA LEU A 12 -19.60 45.34 36.29
C LEU A 12 -19.46 45.41 37.81
N ASN A 13 -20.25 46.27 38.46
CA ASN A 13 -20.19 46.46 39.91
C ASN A 13 -20.61 45.21 40.68
N SER A 14 -21.54 44.43 40.12
CA SER A 14 -22.00 43.16 40.71
C SER A 14 -21.07 41.98 40.43
N TRP A 15 -20.25 42.04 39.38
CA TRP A 15 -19.42 40.90 38.94
C TRP A 15 -18.55 40.28 40.04
N PRO A 16 -17.78 41.05 40.85
CA PRO A 16 -16.96 40.44 41.89
C PRO A 16 -17.76 39.93 43.10
N ASP A 17 -19.05 40.25 43.21
CA ASP A 17 -19.95 39.67 44.21
C ASP A 17 -20.57 38.35 43.73
N ASN A 18 -20.78 38.21 42.42
CA ASN A 18 -21.31 36.99 41.80
C ASN A 18 -20.24 35.90 41.69
N ASP A 19 -19.03 36.25 41.23
CA ASP A 19 -17.89 35.34 41.17
C ASP A 19 -16.59 36.10 41.42
N ALA A 20 -16.15 36.09 42.69
CA ALA A 20 -14.96 36.83 43.12
C ALA A 20 -13.66 36.29 42.50
N ARG A 21 -13.62 34.99 42.17
CA ARG A 21 -12.42 34.37 41.59
C ARG A 21 -12.31 34.73 40.12
N ASP A 22 -13.40 34.57 39.38
CA ASP A 22 -13.46 34.97 37.97
C ASP A 22 -13.16 36.46 37.79
N ALA A 23 -13.72 37.33 38.63
CA ALA A 23 -13.42 38.76 38.59
C ALA A 23 -11.94 39.07 38.86
N GLN A 24 -11.26 38.34 39.76
CA GLN A 24 -9.82 38.53 39.99
C GLN A 24 -8.97 38.09 38.81
N GLU A 25 -9.36 37.01 38.13
CA GLU A 25 -8.61 36.42 37.03
C GLU A 25 -8.83 37.18 35.70
N ASN A 26 -10.07 37.60 35.42
CA ASN A 26 -10.50 38.14 34.11
C ASN A 26 -10.69 39.65 34.06
N PHE A 27 -10.80 40.38 35.18
CA PHE A 27 -10.82 41.85 35.15
C PHE A 27 -9.54 42.47 34.57
N PRO A 28 -8.32 42.00 34.93
CA PRO A 28 -7.11 42.45 34.26
C PRO A 28 -7.13 42.17 32.74
N ARG A 29 -7.77 41.07 32.32
CA ARG A 29 -7.90 40.69 30.91
C ARG A 29 -8.83 41.64 30.15
N LEU A 30 -9.92 42.09 30.77
CA LEU A 30 -10.77 43.18 30.26
C LEU A 30 -9.94 44.44 30.00
N VAL A 31 -9.16 44.87 30.99
CA VAL A 31 -8.31 46.07 30.86
C VAL A 31 -7.24 45.88 29.78
N ARG A 32 -6.65 44.69 29.67
CA ARG A 32 -5.71 44.37 28.58
C ARG A 32 -6.37 44.57 27.21
N LYS A 33 -7.55 43.97 26.98
CA LYS A 33 -8.30 44.10 25.72
C LYS A 33 -8.65 45.55 25.41
N LEU A 34 -9.12 46.30 26.41
CA LEU A 34 -9.43 47.73 26.28
C LEU A 34 -8.20 48.56 25.88
N LEU A 35 -7.03 48.29 26.47
CA LEU A 35 -5.78 48.96 26.11
C LEU A 35 -5.35 48.66 24.67
N HIS A 36 -5.50 47.41 24.20
CA HIS A 36 -5.18 47.06 22.81
C HIS A 36 -6.15 47.68 21.79
N GLU A 37 -7.43 47.85 22.16
CA GLU A 37 -8.45 48.47 21.32
C GLU A 37 -8.33 49.99 21.27
N THR A 38 -7.69 50.61 22.27
CA THR A 38 -7.54 52.07 22.38
C THR A 38 -6.46 52.60 21.42
N PRO A 39 -6.80 53.51 20.47
CA PRO A 39 -5.83 54.11 19.56
C PRO A 39 -4.73 54.89 20.30
N GLY A 40 -3.49 54.79 19.82
CA GLY A 40 -2.34 55.53 20.38
C GLY A 40 -1.68 54.88 21.60
N VAL A 41 -2.24 53.79 22.15
CA VAL A 41 -1.62 53.01 23.22
C VAL A 41 -0.56 52.05 22.65
N SER A 42 0.61 51.96 23.29
CA SER A 42 1.70 51.04 22.96
C SER A 42 2.30 50.41 24.22
N ALA A 43 3.22 49.45 24.06
CA ALA A 43 3.90 48.75 25.16
C ALA A 43 2.95 48.17 26.24
N VAL A 44 1.80 47.63 25.81
CA VAL A 44 0.80 47.02 26.69
C VAL A 44 1.34 45.71 27.27
N SER A 45 1.37 45.62 28.60
CA SER A 45 1.71 44.41 29.33
C SER A 45 0.89 44.37 30.61
N VAL A 46 -0.24 43.66 30.58
CA VAL A 46 -1.12 43.46 31.73
C VAL A 46 -1.08 41.99 32.12
N ARG A 47 -1.05 41.65 33.41
CA ARG A 47 -1.04 40.25 33.89
C ARG A 47 -2.47 39.78 34.18
N ALA A 48 -2.86 38.61 33.66
CA ALA A 48 -4.21 38.03 33.84
C ALA A 48 -4.10 36.52 34.16
N GLY A 49 -5.21 35.90 34.60
CA GLY A 49 -5.24 34.48 34.97
C GLY A 49 -4.24 34.11 36.07
N ASN A 50 -3.46 33.03 35.89
CA ASN A 50 -2.46 32.57 36.88
C ASN A 50 -1.32 33.58 37.12
N GLY A 51 -1.08 34.51 36.17
CA GLY A 51 -0.02 35.52 36.24
C GLY A 51 -0.28 36.65 37.25
N VAL A 52 -1.49 36.76 37.80
CA VAL A 52 -1.87 37.80 38.77
C VAL A 52 -1.10 37.67 40.10
N SER A 53 -0.51 36.50 40.39
CA SER A 53 0.29 36.24 41.60
C SER A 53 1.74 36.73 41.53
N ALA A 54 2.24 37.13 40.36
CA ALA A 54 3.63 37.49 40.15
C ALA A 54 4.01 38.86 40.75
N PRO A 55 5.23 39.03 41.30
CA PRO A 55 5.69 40.30 41.86
C PRO A 55 5.92 41.35 40.75
N GLY A 56 5.51 42.61 40.97
CA GLY A 56 5.56 43.68 39.95
C GLY A 56 4.24 44.43 39.85
N TYR A 57 4.14 45.47 39.01
CA TYR A 57 2.86 46.14 38.70
C TYR A 57 1.90 45.15 38.02
N ASP A 58 0.59 45.34 38.19
CA ASP A 58 -0.41 44.45 37.59
C ASP A 58 -0.54 44.71 36.08
N GLY A 59 -0.31 45.95 35.63
CA GLY A 59 -0.25 46.28 34.22
C GLY A 59 0.61 47.49 33.87
N ILE A 60 1.03 47.55 32.61
CA ILE A 60 1.88 48.58 32.03
C ILE A 60 1.31 48.96 30.66
N ALA A 61 1.29 50.26 30.33
CA ALA A 61 1.05 50.75 28.99
C ALA A 61 1.75 52.11 28.77
N GLN A 62 1.95 52.50 27.52
CA GLN A 62 2.47 53.80 27.13
C GLN A 62 1.44 54.50 26.26
N LEU A 63 1.13 55.77 26.55
CA LEU A 63 0.17 56.56 25.79
C LEU A 63 0.73 57.95 25.52
N ASP A 64 0.82 58.35 24.26
CA ASP A 64 1.47 59.61 23.87
C ASP A 64 0.54 60.83 24.01
N GLU A 65 -0.75 60.65 23.71
CA GLU A 65 -1.79 61.70 23.83
C GLU A 65 -2.93 61.23 24.73
N PRO A 66 -3.53 62.11 25.55
CA PRO A 66 -4.63 61.71 26.41
C PRO A 66 -5.84 61.28 25.59
N VAL A 67 -6.45 60.14 25.95
CA VAL A 67 -7.71 59.65 25.39
C VAL A 67 -8.81 59.82 26.44
N SER A 68 -10.09 59.78 26.03
CA SER A 68 -11.23 60.20 26.87
C SER A 68 -11.25 59.64 28.31
N VAL A 69 -10.70 58.45 28.54
CA VAL A 69 -10.70 57.74 29.83
C VAL A 69 -9.30 57.54 30.43
N LEU A 70 -8.21 57.84 29.70
CA LEU A 70 -6.83 57.59 30.13
C LEU A 70 -5.91 58.81 29.91
N PRO A 71 -5.06 59.15 30.90
CA PRO A 71 -4.11 60.26 30.76
C PRO A 71 -2.89 59.87 29.91
N SER A 72 -2.26 60.83 29.23
CA SER A 72 -0.97 60.60 28.54
C SER A 72 0.17 60.29 29.53
N GLY A 73 1.10 59.44 29.12
CA GLY A 73 2.33 59.11 29.84
C GLY A 73 2.59 57.61 29.93
N SER A 74 3.57 57.24 30.76
CA SER A 74 3.88 55.84 31.08
C SER A 74 2.96 55.36 32.19
N LEU A 75 1.93 54.60 31.82
CA LEU A 75 0.88 54.11 32.70
C LEU A 75 1.32 52.86 33.47
N ARG A 76 1.05 52.84 34.77
CA ARG A 76 1.29 51.71 35.68
C ARG A 76 -0.01 51.38 36.41
N PHE A 77 -0.57 50.22 36.11
CA PHE A 77 -1.87 49.78 36.62
C PHE A 77 -1.72 48.90 37.87
N GLU A 78 -2.61 49.13 38.83
CA GLU A 78 -2.95 48.21 39.92
C GLU A 78 -4.46 47.93 39.86
N PHE A 79 -4.86 46.69 40.11
CA PHE A 79 -6.25 46.26 40.05
C PHE A 79 -6.80 45.89 41.43
N GLY A 80 -8.07 46.22 41.67
CA GLY A 80 -8.77 45.84 42.89
C GLY A 80 -10.20 45.43 42.64
N THR A 81 -10.57 44.24 43.11
CA THR A 81 -11.96 43.73 43.08
C THR A 81 -12.64 43.72 44.46
N ASN A 82 -11.92 44.17 45.51
CA ASN A 82 -12.37 44.21 46.90
C ASN A 82 -13.47 45.25 47.15
N LYS A 83 -14.33 45.00 48.16
CA LYS A 83 -15.35 45.97 48.60
C LYS A 83 -14.75 47.25 49.22
N ASP A 84 -13.65 47.13 49.97
CA ASP A 84 -12.95 48.27 50.59
C ASP A 84 -11.95 48.91 49.61
N ILE A 85 -12.47 49.59 48.59
CA ILE A 85 -11.70 50.17 47.47
C ILE A 85 -10.63 51.17 47.99
N ASP A 86 -11.01 52.12 48.85
CA ASP A 86 -10.12 53.15 49.41
C ASP A 86 -8.88 52.57 50.09
N THR A 87 -9.09 51.51 50.89
CA THR A 87 -8.04 50.85 51.66
C THR A 87 -7.07 50.12 50.72
N LYS A 88 -7.59 49.40 49.73
CA LYS A 88 -6.78 48.67 48.74
C LYS A 88 -5.98 49.64 47.86
N ALA A 89 -6.65 50.62 47.24
CA ALA A 89 -6.02 51.64 46.41
C ALA A 89 -4.91 52.41 47.14
N SER A 90 -5.16 52.81 48.40
CA SER A 90 -4.16 53.50 49.22
C SER A 90 -2.99 52.62 49.60
N LYS A 91 -3.22 51.32 49.85
CA LYS A 91 -2.16 50.36 50.18
C LYS A 91 -1.24 50.14 48.99
N ASP A 92 -1.80 49.95 47.80
CA ASP A 92 -1.03 49.73 46.57
C ASP A 92 -0.28 51.01 46.16
N TYR A 93 -0.93 52.18 46.21
CA TYR A 93 -0.28 53.47 46.00
C TYR A 93 0.94 53.66 46.93
N ARG A 94 0.78 53.43 48.25
CA ARG A 94 1.88 53.55 49.22
C ARG A 94 2.99 52.55 48.95
N LYS A 95 2.66 51.33 48.54
CA LYS A 95 3.64 50.29 48.17
C LYS A 95 4.48 50.75 46.97
N ARG A 96 3.85 51.34 45.95
CA ARG A 96 4.53 51.80 44.72
C ARG A 96 5.27 53.13 44.87
N SER A 97 4.76 54.05 45.69
CA SER A 97 5.40 55.35 45.95
C SER A 97 6.82 55.26 46.55
N LYS A 98 7.22 54.09 47.05
CA LYS A 98 8.54 53.81 47.62
C LYS A 98 9.57 53.36 46.57
N GLN A 99 9.17 53.17 45.31
CA GLN A 99 10.07 52.78 44.21
C GLN A 99 10.79 54.01 43.64
N ASN A 100 12.06 53.84 43.25
CA ASN A 100 12.95 54.94 42.87
C ASN A 100 12.53 55.68 41.56
N ASP A 101 11.71 55.04 40.74
CA ASP A 101 11.25 55.51 39.42
C ASP A 101 9.81 56.04 39.42
N ALA A 102 9.12 56.06 40.57
CA ALA A 102 7.70 56.43 40.68
C ALA A 102 7.37 57.79 40.04
N ALA A 103 8.24 58.79 40.17
CA ALA A 103 8.04 60.13 39.61
C ALA A 103 8.02 60.17 38.07
N SER A 104 8.49 59.12 37.39
CA SER A 104 8.51 59.02 35.92
C SER A 104 7.27 58.36 35.31
N HIS A 105 6.32 57.92 36.15
CA HIS A 105 5.17 57.13 35.74
C HIS A 105 3.84 57.70 36.27
N VAL A 106 2.75 57.35 35.60
CA VAL A 106 1.38 57.65 36.03
C VAL A 106 0.82 56.41 36.74
N PHE A 107 0.46 56.57 38.02
CA PHE A 107 -0.20 55.51 38.78
C PHE A 107 -1.68 55.46 38.41
N VAL A 108 -2.17 54.31 37.96
CA VAL A 108 -3.58 54.09 37.63
C VAL A 108 -4.14 52.96 38.50
N PHE A 109 -5.16 53.24 39.30
CA PHE A 109 -5.90 52.21 40.02
C PHE A 109 -7.22 51.94 39.32
N ALA A 110 -7.50 50.69 38.93
CA ALA A 110 -8.75 50.34 38.27
C ALA A 110 -9.53 49.29 39.08
N THR A 111 -10.85 49.46 39.14
CA THR A 111 -11.77 48.56 39.83
C THR A 111 -13.07 48.40 39.05
N PRO A 112 -13.64 47.19 38.94
CA PRO A 112 -14.95 46.99 38.31
C PRO A 112 -16.11 47.46 39.22
N ARG A 113 -15.83 47.96 40.43
CA ARG A 113 -16.85 48.45 41.39
C ARG A 113 -17.04 49.96 41.28
N ARG A 114 -18.24 50.44 41.63
CA ARG A 114 -18.50 51.89 41.75
C ARG A 114 -17.78 52.46 42.97
N TRP A 115 -17.15 53.63 42.82
CA TRP A 115 -16.33 54.21 43.87
C TRP A 115 -16.75 55.65 44.21
N SER A 116 -17.62 55.80 45.21
CA SER A 116 -18.15 57.11 45.63
C SER A 116 -17.09 58.08 46.21
N GLY A 117 -15.98 57.57 46.73
CA GLY A 117 -14.86 58.34 47.28
C GLY A 117 -13.75 58.70 46.28
N LYS A 118 -13.89 58.29 45.00
CA LYS A 118 -12.85 58.37 43.95
C LYS A 118 -12.23 59.77 43.81
N ASP A 119 -13.05 60.81 43.66
CA ASP A 119 -12.58 62.17 43.39
C ASP A 119 -11.78 62.74 44.56
N LYS A 120 -12.27 62.54 45.79
CA LYS A 120 -11.58 62.97 47.01
C LYS A 120 -10.25 62.23 47.16
N TRP A 121 -10.22 60.93 46.88
CA TRP A 121 -8.98 60.14 46.93
C TRP A 121 -7.95 60.61 45.89
N LEU A 122 -8.39 60.90 44.65
CA LEU A 122 -7.54 61.44 43.60
C LEU A 122 -6.94 62.80 43.97
N GLU A 123 -7.75 63.71 44.52
CA GLU A 123 -7.29 65.04 44.97
C GLU A 123 -6.23 64.91 46.08
N GLU A 124 -6.51 64.08 47.09
CA GLU A 124 -5.57 63.80 48.19
C GLU A 124 -4.24 63.24 47.66
N ARG A 125 -4.26 62.22 46.79
CA ARG A 125 -3.02 61.58 46.30
C ARG A 125 -2.24 62.43 45.31
N ARG A 126 -2.91 63.19 44.43
CA ARG A 126 -2.23 64.13 43.51
C ARG A 126 -1.49 65.23 44.27
N SER A 127 -2.03 65.70 45.40
CA SER A 127 -1.39 66.73 46.23
C SER A 127 -0.04 66.29 46.83
N GLU A 128 0.23 64.98 46.93
CA GLU A 128 1.47 64.45 47.47
C GLU A 128 2.65 64.48 46.49
N GLY A 129 2.39 64.64 45.18
CA GLY A 129 3.41 64.81 44.13
C GLY A 129 4.40 63.65 43.98
N LYS A 130 4.01 62.40 44.32
CA LYS A 130 4.90 61.22 44.30
C LYS A 130 5.06 60.56 42.93
N PHE A 131 4.08 60.71 42.06
CA PHE A 131 4.04 60.17 40.69
C PHE A 131 3.92 61.32 39.68
N ALA A 132 4.17 61.06 38.40
CA ALA A 132 3.96 62.05 37.35
C ALA A 132 2.49 62.50 37.29
N ASN A 133 1.56 61.56 37.51
CA ASN A 133 0.15 61.81 37.74
C ASN A 133 -0.47 60.61 38.49
N VAL A 134 -1.66 60.79 39.06
CA VAL A 134 -2.46 59.73 39.70
C VAL A 134 -3.84 59.69 39.06
N TRP A 135 -4.28 58.50 38.64
CA TRP A 135 -5.56 58.27 37.98
C TRP A 135 -6.31 57.09 38.63
N ALA A 136 -7.64 57.10 38.56
CA ALA A 136 -8.49 56.01 39.04
C ALA A 136 -9.63 55.75 38.06
N LEU A 137 -9.98 54.49 37.86
CA LEU A 137 -11.09 54.03 37.03
C LEU A 137 -12.03 53.16 37.85
N ASP A 138 -13.32 53.52 37.89
CA ASP A 138 -14.37 52.73 38.51
C ASP A 138 -15.34 52.12 37.47
N ALA A 139 -16.40 51.45 37.93
CA ALA A 139 -17.38 50.80 37.05
C ALA A 139 -18.00 51.74 36.00
N ASP A 140 -18.27 53.00 36.36
CA ASP A 140 -18.91 53.96 35.45
C ASP A 140 -17.89 54.48 34.41
N ASP A 141 -16.62 54.69 34.80
CA ASP A 141 -15.53 55.01 33.86
C ASP A 141 -15.25 53.86 32.89
N LEU A 142 -15.35 52.62 33.36
CA LEU A 142 -15.17 51.41 32.55
C LEU A 142 -16.33 51.22 31.56
N GLU A 143 -17.58 51.49 31.96
CA GLU A 143 -18.72 51.51 31.01
C GLU A 143 -18.47 52.54 29.89
N ALA A 144 -18.01 53.75 30.24
CA ALA A 144 -17.67 54.77 29.25
C ALA A 144 -16.53 54.34 28.31
N TRP A 145 -15.53 53.62 28.82
CA TRP A 145 -14.46 53.06 27.98
C TRP A 145 -15.02 52.00 27.01
N LEU A 146 -15.88 51.11 27.50
CA LEU A 146 -16.52 50.07 26.71
C LEU A 146 -17.42 50.61 25.58
N GLU A 147 -18.12 51.73 25.81
CA GLU A 147 -18.95 52.38 24.76
C GLU A 147 -18.13 52.80 23.52
N THR A 148 -16.82 53.02 23.70
CA THR A 148 -15.86 53.35 22.64
C THR A 148 -14.99 52.17 22.20
N SER A 149 -15.20 50.99 22.79
CA SER A 149 -14.39 49.77 22.58
C SER A 149 -15.32 48.57 22.33
N PRO A 150 -15.98 48.49 21.15
CA PRO A 150 -17.06 47.55 20.92
C PRO A 150 -16.65 46.11 21.14
N SER A 151 -15.45 45.74 20.72
CA SER A 151 -14.97 44.37 20.76
C SER A 151 -14.81 43.89 22.19
N SER A 152 -14.20 44.73 23.02
CA SER A 152 -14.10 44.50 24.46
C SER A 152 -15.48 44.47 25.12
N HIS A 153 -16.42 45.31 24.68
CA HIS A 153 -17.78 45.37 25.22
C HIS A 153 -18.61 44.12 24.91
N TYR A 154 -18.55 43.61 23.68
CA TYR A 154 -19.19 42.35 23.31
C TYR A 154 -18.57 41.17 24.07
N TRP A 155 -17.24 41.09 24.13
CA TRP A 155 -16.53 40.01 24.85
C TRP A 155 -16.94 39.91 26.32
N ILE A 156 -16.86 41.02 27.07
CA ILE A 156 -17.21 41.00 28.50
C ILE A 156 -18.71 40.79 28.70
N SER A 157 -19.54 41.22 27.75
CA SER A 157 -20.98 40.95 27.81
C SER A 157 -21.26 39.46 27.72
N GLU A 158 -20.62 38.76 26.78
CA GLU A 158 -20.71 37.30 26.65
C GLU A 158 -20.12 36.58 27.86
N HIS A 159 -18.94 37.01 28.35
CA HIS A 159 -18.28 36.44 29.54
C HIS A 159 -19.15 36.52 30.81
N LEU A 160 -19.89 37.63 30.99
CA LEU A 160 -20.83 37.83 32.10
C LEU A 160 -22.24 37.26 31.84
N GLY A 161 -22.43 36.49 30.76
CA GLY A 161 -23.66 35.75 30.49
C GLY A 161 -24.76 36.51 29.74
N LYS A 162 -24.48 37.69 29.17
CA LYS A 162 -25.39 38.34 28.20
C LYS A 162 -25.23 37.66 26.84
N GLN A 163 -26.30 37.65 26.04
CA GLN A 163 -26.31 37.09 24.70
C GLN A 163 -26.66 38.17 23.67
N PRO A 164 -25.68 38.94 23.18
CA PRO A 164 -25.94 39.93 22.15
C PRO A 164 -26.31 39.26 20.82
N ASP A 165 -27.57 39.42 20.39
CA ASP A 165 -28.10 38.69 19.23
C ASP A 165 -27.49 39.17 17.88
N LYS A 166 -27.15 40.46 17.80
CA LYS A 166 -26.80 41.12 16.52
C LYS A 166 -25.31 41.14 16.21
N ALA A 167 -24.45 40.82 17.16
CA ALA A 167 -23.02 40.60 16.96
C ALA A 167 -22.49 39.69 18.06
N ARG A 168 -21.56 38.81 17.70
CA ARG A 168 -20.93 37.84 18.62
C ARG A 168 -19.42 37.78 18.38
N THR A 169 -18.64 37.44 19.40
CA THR A 169 -17.21 37.17 19.21
C THR A 169 -16.98 35.85 18.48
N LEU A 170 -15.83 35.71 17.84
CA LEU A 170 -15.44 34.44 17.19
C LEU A 170 -15.19 33.35 18.25
N GLU A 171 -14.63 33.73 19.40
CA GLU A 171 -14.41 32.89 20.57
C GLU A 171 -15.72 32.25 21.05
N GLN A 172 -16.78 33.05 21.24
CA GLN A 172 -18.07 32.54 21.68
C GLN A 172 -18.74 31.64 20.64
N TRP A 173 -18.59 31.97 19.35
CA TRP A 173 -19.05 31.10 18.27
C TRP A 173 -18.34 29.75 18.27
N TRP A 174 -17.00 29.74 18.36
CA TRP A 174 -16.21 28.51 18.43
C TRP A 174 -16.59 27.67 19.63
N GLY A 175 -16.76 28.31 20.80
CA GLY A 175 -17.23 27.67 22.03
C GLY A 175 -18.51 26.87 21.83
N SER A 176 -19.48 27.45 21.11
CA SER A 176 -20.76 26.79 20.79
C SER A 176 -20.62 25.71 19.70
N PHE A 177 -19.73 25.91 18.74
CA PHE A 177 -19.58 25.04 17.58
C PHE A 177 -18.90 23.70 17.92
N HIS A 178 -17.73 23.73 18.59
CA HIS A 178 -16.97 22.50 18.88
C HIS A 178 -17.65 21.60 19.93
N GLN A 179 -18.46 22.18 20.83
CA GLN A 179 -19.25 21.45 21.83
C GLN A 179 -20.51 20.78 21.25
N ALA A 180 -20.88 21.12 20.01
CA ALA A 180 -22.06 20.53 19.37
C ALA A 180 -21.81 19.10 18.86
N THR A 181 -20.56 18.61 18.87
CA THR A 181 -20.13 17.32 18.31
C THR A 181 -19.57 16.39 19.37
N HIS A 182 -19.65 15.07 19.15
CA HIS A 182 -19.02 14.07 19.99
C HIS A 182 -18.19 13.06 19.15
N PRO A 183 -16.87 12.92 19.38
CA PRO A 183 -16.05 13.70 20.32
C PRO A 183 -15.97 15.19 19.94
N GLU A 184 -15.50 16.03 20.86
CA GLU A 184 -15.23 17.46 20.58
C GLU A 184 -14.19 17.57 19.46
N LEU A 185 -14.45 18.42 18.46
CA LEU A 185 -13.55 18.55 17.32
C LEU A 185 -12.25 19.26 17.72
N PRO A 186 -11.06 18.67 17.48
CA PRO A 186 -9.80 19.31 17.81
C PRO A 186 -9.57 20.52 16.91
N LEU A 187 -9.08 21.61 17.51
CA LEU A 187 -8.85 22.87 16.79
C LEU A 187 -7.88 22.72 15.62
N SER A 188 -6.85 21.88 15.77
CA SER A 188 -5.84 21.58 14.75
C SER A 188 -6.43 20.95 13.48
N MET A 189 -7.60 20.31 13.57
CA MET A 189 -8.31 19.74 12.41
C MET A 189 -8.58 20.80 11.34
N PHE A 190 -8.94 22.01 11.75
CA PHE A 190 -9.31 23.07 10.82
C PHE A 190 -8.10 23.68 10.10
N THR A 191 -6.89 23.40 10.57
CA THR A 191 -5.62 23.78 9.93
C THR A 191 -4.92 22.62 9.21
N ALA A 192 -5.43 21.39 9.30
CA ALA A 192 -4.80 20.19 8.78
C ALA A 192 -4.68 20.21 7.25
N GLY A 193 -3.45 20.26 6.74
CA GLY A 193 -3.15 20.44 5.32
C GLY A 193 -3.45 21.84 4.78
N ARG A 194 -3.59 22.82 5.67
CA ARG A 194 -3.96 24.23 5.39
C ARG A 194 -2.96 25.22 5.99
N GLU A 195 -1.76 24.76 6.34
CA GLU A 195 -0.74 25.54 7.06
C GLU A 195 -0.25 26.73 6.23
N SER A 196 -0.04 26.55 4.94
CA SER A 196 0.34 27.63 4.02
C SER A 196 -0.76 28.71 3.91
N THR A 197 -2.03 28.29 3.91
CA THR A 197 -3.20 29.17 3.92
C THR A 197 -3.29 29.96 5.23
N ARG A 198 -3.04 29.31 6.37
CA ARG A 198 -2.96 29.95 7.69
C ARG A 198 -1.89 31.03 7.70
N ASP A 199 -0.68 30.70 7.24
CA ASP A 199 0.46 31.61 7.26
C ASP A 199 0.20 32.82 6.35
N LYS A 200 -0.42 32.61 5.19
CA LYS A 200 -0.86 33.68 4.29
C LYS A 200 -1.93 34.59 4.91
N LEU A 201 -2.92 34.03 5.62
CA LEU A 201 -3.92 34.83 6.34
C LEU A 201 -3.25 35.70 7.42
N ARG A 202 -2.35 35.11 8.22
CA ARG A 202 -1.57 35.83 9.23
C ARG A 202 -0.75 36.96 8.62
N GLU A 203 -0.04 36.68 7.52
CA GLU A 203 0.73 37.69 6.79
C GLU A 203 -0.15 38.86 6.34
N LEU A 204 -1.35 38.60 5.82
CA LEU A 204 -2.29 39.64 5.38
C LEU A 204 -2.80 40.51 6.54
N LEU A 205 -2.98 39.94 7.73
CA LEU A 205 -3.42 40.64 8.94
C LEU A 205 -2.33 41.51 9.58
N THR A 206 -1.05 41.30 9.24
CA THR A 206 0.04 42.20 9.68
C THR A 206 0.17 43.48 8.85
N LYS A 207 -0.47 43.51 7.67
CA LYS A 207 -0.39 44.66 6.75
C LYS A 207 -1.44 45.72 7.11
N ALA A 208 -1.42 46.85 6.40
CA ALA A 208 -2.41 47.92 6.61
C ALA A 208 -3.87 47.40 6.49
N PRO A 209 -4.82 47.97 7.28
CA PRO A 209 -6.23 47.63 7.28
C PRO A 209 -6.81 47.50 5.87
N ARG A 210 -7.53 46.40 5.63
CA ARG A 210 -8.04 46.04 4.29
C ARG A 210 -9.23 45.08 4.39
N THR A 211 -9.93 44.90 3.27
CA THR A 211 -10.79 43.72 3.07
C THR A 211 -9.92 42.55 2.65
N ILE A 212 -10.08 41.42 3.32
CA ILE A 212 -9.51 40.11 2.98
C ILE A 212 -10.67 39.23 2.55
N THR A 213 -10.68 38.80 1.29
CA THR A 213 -11.70 37.90 0.75
C THR A 213 -11.21 36.46 0.87
N ILE A 214 -11.89 35.66 1.69
CA ILE A 214 -11.64 34.23 1.84
C ILE A 214 -12.75 33.46 1.12
N GLN A 215 -12.36 32.62 0.18
CA GLN A 215 -13.26 31.74 -0.55
C GLN A 215 -13.26 30.35 0.10
N ALA A 216 -14.44 29.81 0.46
CA ALA A 216 -14.57 28.55 1.19
C ALA A 216 -15.84 27.78 0.78
N ASP A 217 -15.81 26.45 0.92
CA ASP A 217 -16.96 25.56 0.65
C ASP A 217 -18.06 25.74 1.69
N TRP A 218 -17.67 25.98 2.95
CA TRP A 218 -18.60 26.17 4.05
C TRP A 218 -18.17 27.32 4.96
N ARG A 219 -19.11 28.20 5.27
CA ARG A 219 -18.87 29.39 6.11
C ARG A 219 -18.37 29.03 7.50
N ASP A 220 -18.94 28.00 8.12
CA ASP A 220 -18.57 27.62 9.49
C ASP A 220 -17.19 26.93 9.52
N ASP A 221 -16.81 26.16 8.49
CA ASP A 221 -15.42 25.67 8.33
C ASP A 221 -14.44 26.86 8.23
N CYS A 222 -14.78 27.89 7.46
CA CYS A 222 -13.94 29.08 7.36
C CYS A 222 -13.84 29.84 8.70
N LEU A 223 -14.91 29.95 9.48
CA LEU A 223 -14.88 30.57 10.80
C LEU A 223 -14.00 29.77 11.77
N ALA A 224 -14.11 28.44 11.75
CA ALA A 224 -13.25 27.55 12.53
C ALA A 224 -11.78 27.65 12.12
N PHE A 225 -11.50 27.72 10.82
CA PHE A 225 -10.15 27.95 10.29
C PHE A 225 -9.58 29.30 10.71
N ILE A 226 -10.36 30.39 10.68
CA ILE A 226 -9.90 31.71 11.15
C ILE A 226 -9.56 31.63 12.64
N TYR A 227 -10.43 31.00 13.45
CA TYR A 227 -10.19 30.84 14.88
C TYR A 227 -8.92 30.02 15.15
N ALA A 228 -8.78 28.86 14.51
CA ALA A 228 -7.61 28.00 14.61
C ALA A 228 -6.32 28.71 14.16
N SER A 229 -6.42 29.50 13.09
CA SER A 229 -5.29 30.26 12.55
C SER A 229 -4.81 31.34 13.50
N LEU A 230 -5.68 31.92 14.31
CA LEU A 230 -5.29 32.99 15.23
C LEU A 230 -4.91 32.46 16.61
N ALA A 231 -5.48 31.33 17.04
CA ALA A 231 -5.26 30.80 18.38
C ALA A 231 -4.05 29.88 18.57
N ALA A 232 -3.42 29.40 17.48
CA ALA A 232 -2.42 28.32 17.53
C ALA A 232 -1.10 28.61 18.29
N ASP A 233 -0.83 29.85 18.73
CA ASP A 233 0.44 30.23 19.40
C ASP A 233 0.30 30.60 20.90
N ALA A 234 -0.89 30.42 21.50
CA ALA A 234 -1.10 30.76 22.90
C ALA A 234 -0.93 29.55 23.82
N GLU A 235 0.07 29.59 24.71
CA GLU A 235 0.31 28.58 25.78
C GLU A 235 -0.93 28.32 26.67
N ASN A 236 -1.91 29.23 26.67
CA ASN A 236 -3.26 29.02 27.17
C ASN A 236 -4.26 29.35 26.06
N GLN A 237 -5.12 28.40 25.69
CA GLN A 237 -6.18 28.55 24.66
C GLN A 237 -7.16 29.72 24.92
N LEU A 238 -7.13 30.30 26.13
CA LEU A 238 -7.89 31.50 26.48
C LEU A 238 -7.17 32.80 26.06
N ASP A 239 -5.85 32.89 26.01
CA ASP A 239 -5.13 34.17 25.79
C ASP A 239 -4.87 34.54 24.31
N ALA A 240 -5.50 33.83 23.37
CA ALA A 240 -5.08 33.70 21.97
C ALA A 240 -5.25 34.90 21.02
N LEU A 241 -5.99 35.95 21.38
CA LEU A 241 -6.36 37.00 20.42
C LEU A 241 -5.95 38.40 20.93
N ASP A 242 -4.75 38.84 20.56
CA ASP A 242 -4.30 40.23 20.67
C ASP A 242 -5.16 41.18 19.79
N GLN A 243 -5.86 40.64 18.78
CA GLN A 243 -6.85 41.33 17.95
C GLN A 243 -8.22 40.65 18.10
N SER A 244 -9.21 41.39 18.61
CA SER A 244 -10.57 40.87 18.79
C SER A 244 -11.27 40.67 17.43
N VAL A 245 -11.94 39.52 17.26
CA VAL A 245 -12.70 39.18 16.04
C VAL A 245 -14.19 39.18 16.32
N ILE A 246 -14.97 39.95 15.54
CA ILE A 246 -16.42 40.09 15.72
C ILE A 246 -17.17 39.64 14.47
N ILE A 247 -18.15 38.74 14.67
CA ILE A 247 -19.12 38.36 13.65
C ILE A 247 -20.36 39.24 13.79
N VAL A 248 -20.67 40.03 12.77
CA VAL A 248 -21.76 41.02 12.81
C VAL A 248 -22.94 40.56 11.94
N LYS A 249 -24.11 40.37 12.56
CA LYS A 249 -25.32 39.84 11.93
C LYS A 249 -26.35 40.91 11.54
N SER A 250 -26.03 42.19 11.70
CA SER A 250 -26.95 43.29 11.43
C SER A 250 -26.22 44.49 10.83
N VAL A 251 -26.76 45.03 9.72
CA VAL A 251 -26.25 46.25 9.07
C VAL A 251 -26.23 47.45 10.04
N GLY A 252 -27.22 47.55 10.93
CA GLY A 252 -27.26 48.62 11.93
C GLY A 252 -26.10 48.56 12.93
N VAL A 253 -25.75 47.35 13.38
CA VAL A 253 -24.61 47.13 14.28
C VAL A 253 -23.29 47.30 13.53
N TRP A 254 -23.21 46.83 12.29
CA TRP A 254 -22.06 47.02 11.42
C TRP A 254 -21.68 48.50 11.29
N ASN A 255 -22.66 49.35 10.97
CA ASN A 255 -22.45 50.78 10.82
C ASN A 255 -22.04 51.46 12.13
N ARG A 256 -22.50 50.96 13.28
CA ARG A 256 -22.09 51.47 14.60
C ARG A 256 -20.64 51.13 14.91
N ILE A 257 -20.24 49.88 14.72
CA ILE A 257 -18.87 49.40 14.98
C ILE A 257 -17.90 50.06 13.99
N SER A 258 -18.24 50.08 12.69
CA SER A 258 -17.37 50.61 11.63
C SER A 258 -17.06 52.11 11.73
N ARG A 259 -17.85 52.88 12.50
CA ARG A 259 -17.63 54.33 12.73
C ARG A 259 -16.64 54.62 13.84
N GLN A 260 -16.32 53.62 14.67
CA GLN A 260 -15.40 53.79 15.78
C GLN A 260 -13.98 53.48 15.30
N ALA A 261 -12.99 54.16 15.85
CA ALA A 261 -11.60 53.87 15.54
C ALA A 261 -11.15 52.61 16.32
N GLY A 262 -10.47 51.68 15.66
CA GLY A 262 -9.98 50.47 16.32
C GLY A 262 -9.20 49.55 15.39
N LYS A 263 -8.62 48.48 15.94
CA LYS A 263 -7.80 47.50 15.21
C LYS A 263 -8.43 46.10 15.11
N SER A 264 -9.73 46.00 15.36
CA SER A 264 -10.46 44.74 15.37
C SER A 264 -10.64 44.14 13.98
N ILE A 265 -10.89 42.83 13.92
CA ILE A 265 -11.24 42.10 12.71
C ILE A 265 -12.76 41.91 12.67
N LEU A 266 -13.41 42.39 11.60
CA LEU A 266 -14.86 42.34 11.44
C LEU A 266 -15.25 41.33 10.34
N ILE A 267 -16.21 40.45 10.65
CA ILE A 267 -16.76 39.46 9.72
C ILE A 267 -18.26 39.76 9.52
N PRO A 268 -18.69 40.26 8.34
CA PRO A 268 -20.10 40.46 8.06
C PRO A 268 -20.81 39.11 7.85
N ALA A 269 -21.89 38.88 8.59
CA ALA A 269 -22.83 37.77 8.41
C ALA A 269 -24.12 38.23 7.72
N VAL A 270 -24.06 39.37 7.03
CA VAL A 270 -25.14 39.97 6.23
C VAL A 270 -24.57 40.45 4.91
N ASP A 271 -25.38 40.37 3.86
CA ASP A 271 -25.03 40.88 2.55
C ASP A 271 -25.11 42.41 2.50
N GLY A 272 -24.31 43.02 1.61
CA GLY A 272 -24.36 44.46 1.35
C GLY A 272 -23.72 45.36 2.41
N ALA A 273 -22.93 44.81 3.34
CA ALA A 273 -22.18 45.61 4.31
C ALA A 273 -21.09 46.46 3.62
N GLU A 274 -21.12 47.79 3.80
CA GLU A 274 -20.12 48.71 3.25
C GLU A 274 -18.81 48.60 4.07
N THR A 275 -17.72 48.17 3.43
CA THR A 275 -16.46 47.86 4.12
C THR A 275 -15.50 49.04 4.23
N LYS A 276 -15.65 50.06 3.38
CA LYS A 276 -14.71 51.20 3.29
C LYS A 276 -14.62 51.97 4.60
N LEU A 277 -15.76 52.26 5.22
CA LEU A 277 -15.82 52.97 6.49
C LEU A 277 -15.08 52.26 7.62
N ALA A 278 -15.14 50.92 7.67
CA ALA A 278 -14.42 50.13 8.67
C ALA A 278 -12.90 50.22 8.46
N ILE A 279 -12.44 50.14 7.21
CA ILE A 279 -11.03 50.23 6.84
C ILE A 279 -10.45 51.61 7.14
N ASP A 280 -11.18 52.67 6.75
CA ASP A 280 -10.77 54.06 6.97
C ASP A 280 -10.61 54.37 8.48
N ASN A 281 -11.33 53.65 9.35
CA ASN A 281 -11.24 53.75 10.81
C ASN A 281 -10.29 52.72 11.47
N GLY A 282 -9.52 51.96 10.68
CA GLY A 282 -8.44 51.11 11.17
C GLY A 282 -8.74 49.61 11.29
N HIS A 283 -9.96 49.16 10.95
CA HIS A 283 -10.36 47.76 11.07
C HIS A 283 -10.00 46.91 9.86
N HIS A 284 -9.69 45.63 10.10
CA HIS A 284 -9.67 44.62 9.04
C HIS A 284 -11.08 44.08 8.82
N VAL A 285 -11.42 43.77 7.57
CA VAL A 285 -12.68 43.11 7.22
C VAL A 285 -12.38 41.77 6.57
N ILE A 286 -12.87 40.66 7.11
CA ILE A 286 -12.80 39.36 6.45
C ILE A 286 -14.15 39.08 5.81
N LYS A 287 -14.18 39.04 4.47
CA LYS A 287 -15.36 38.68 3.70
C LYS A 287 -15.26 37.21 3.30
N ILE A 288 -16.15 36.38 3.82
CA ILE A 288 -16.26 34.97 3.45
C ILE A 288 -17.20 34.87 2.25
N VAL A 289 -16.74 34.25 1.17
CA VAL A 289 -17.50 34.01 -0.05
C VAL A 289 -17.51 32.53 -0.38
N ASP A 290 -18.59 32.08 -0.98
CA ASP A 290 -18.75 30.70 -1.47
C ASP A 290 -17.81 30.46 -2.66
N ARG A 291 -17.31 29.23 -2.82
CA ARG A 291 -16.48 28.84 -3.98
C ARG A 291 -17.17 29.09 -5.31
N GLU A 292 -18.49 28.91 -5.37
CA GLU A 292 -19.22 29.02 -6.63
C GLU A 292 -19.73 30.43 -6.94
N GLN A 293 -19.60 31.37 -6.01
CA GLN A 293 -19.93 32.77 -6.29
C GLN A 293 -18.86 33.41 -7.17
N VAL A 294 -19.28 33.98 -8.30
CA VAL A 294 -18.42 34.82 -9.15
C VAL A 294 -18.08 36.10 -8.39
N VAL A 295 -16.87 36.14 -7.84
CA VAL A 295 -16.38 37.32 -7.11
C VAL A 295 -15.90 38.37 -8.12
N TYR A 296 -16.55 39.53 -8.14
CA TYR A 296 -16.01 40.73 -8.82
C TYR A 296 -14.83 41.29 -8.00
N GLY A 297 -13.63 40.74 -8.22
CA GLY A 297 -12.41 41.13 -7.51
C GLY A 297 -11.39 40.00 -7.42
N LYS A 298 -10.28 40.23 -6.71
CA LYS A 298 -9.27 39.20 -6.43
C LYS A 298 -9.65 38.47 -5.14
N VAL A 299 -9.72 37.15 -5.19
CA VAL A 299 -9.75 36.30 -3.99
C VAL A 299 -8.37 36.36 -3.34
N ASP A 300 -8.31 36.78 -2.08
CA ASP A 300 -7.03 36.91 -1.36
C ASP A 300 -6.55 35.53 -0.90
N VAL A 301 -7.47 34.72 -0.40
CA VAL A 301 -7.23 33.39 0.15
C VAL A 301 -8.31 32.43 -0.32
N GLU A 302 -7.93 31.34 -0.98
CA GLU A 302 -8.80 30.22 -1.26
C GLU A 302 -8.54 29.16 -0.19
N LEU A 303 -9.57 28.75 0.55
CA LEU A 303 -9.45 27.78 1.64
C LEU A 303 -9.52 26.35 1.06
N PRO A 304 -8.43 25.57 1.06
CA PRO A 304 -8.46 24.21 0.56
C PRO A 304 -9.27 23.29 1.48
N ARG A 305 -9.75 22.14 0.97
CA ARG A 305 -10.38 21.10 1.79
C ARG A 305 -9.36 20.48 2.74
N VAL A 306 -9.81 20.01 3.91
CA VAL A 306 -8.93 19.40 4.92
C VAL A 306 -8.20 18.16 4.39
N SER A 307 -6.97 17.94 4.83
CA SER A 307 -6.19 16.75 4.49
C SER A 307 -6.78 15.50 5.14
N ARG A 308 -7.16 14.51 4.32
CA ARG A 308 -7.71 13.23 4.82
C ARG A 308 -6.76 12.50 5.78
N PRO A 309 -5.47 12.24 5.45
CA PRO A 309 -4.58 11.53 6.37
C PRO A 309 -4.35 12.29 7.68
N ASP A 310 -4.23 13.61 7.63
CA ASP A 310 -4.01 14.42 8.83
C ASP A 310 -5.25 14.45 9.74
N VAL A 311 -6.44 14.62 9.16
CA VAL A 311 -7.71 14.55 9.91
C VAL A 311 -7.93 13.15 10.49
N GLN A 312 -7.61 12.09 9.74
CA GLN A 312 -7.69 10.73 10.25
C GLN A 312 -6.79 10.54 11.47
N SER A 313 -5.54 11.01 11.42
CA SER A 313 -4.61 10.96 12.55
C SER A 313 -5.16 11.74 13.77
N LEU A 314 -5.68 12.94 13.55
CA LEU A 314 -6.23 13.77 14.62
C LEU A 314 -7.47 13.14 15.28
N LEU A 315 -8.35 12.53 14.49
CA LEU A 315 -9.51 11.80 15.02
C LEU A 315 -9.08 10.57 15.82
N ASN A 316 -8.02 9.87 15.38
CA ASN A 316 -7.43 8.75 16.12
C ASN A 316 -6.90 9.18 17.48
N ASP A 317 -6.19 10.31 17.54
CA ASP A 317 -5.68 10.87 18.79
C ASP A 317 -6.83 11.27 19.75
N CYS A 318 -8.00 11.59 19.20
CA CYS A 318 -9.25 11.83 19.96
C CYS A 318 -9.99 10.54 20.36
N GLY A 319 -9.42 9.36 20.13
CA GLY A 319 -10.01 8.07 20.51
C GLY A 319 -11.05 7.53 19.52
N VAL A 320 -11.14 8.10 18.31
CA VAL A 320 -11.89 7.48 17.20
C VAL A 320 -11.04 6.36 16.61
N ASN A 321 -11.64 5.22 16.27
CA ASN A 321 -10.91 4.12 15.63
C ASN A 321 -10.40 4.50 14.23
N PHE A 322 -9.25 3.94 13.82
CA PHE A 322 -8.56 4.16 12.54
C PHE A 322 -9.46 4.05 11.31
N GLN A 323 -10.26 2.99 11.20
CA GLN A 323 -11.17 2.79 10.08
C GLN A 323 -12.31 3.83 10.11
N LYS A 324 -12.91 4.08 11.28
CA LYS A 324 -13.96 5.10 11.46
C LYS A 324 -13.43 6.50 11.17
N ALA A 325 -12.22 6.81 11.63
CA ALA A 325 -11.52 8.06 11.40
C ALA A 325 -11.20 8.22 9.92
N GLY A 326 -10.81 7.15 9.23
CA GLY A 326 -10.57 7.17 7.78
C GLY A 326 -11.82 7.47 6.96
N TYR A 327 -12.98 6.93 7.37
CA TYR A 327 -14.29 7.26 6.81
C TYR A 327 -14.68 8.72 7.10
N LEU A 328 -14.62 9.12 8.37
CA LEU A 328 -14.98 10.47 8.80
C LEU A 328 -14.08 11.56 8.20
N ALA A 329 -12.79 11.28 8.03
CA ALA A 329 -11.85 12.20 7.38
C ALA A 329 -12.15 12.35 5.88
N GLY A 330 -12.52 11.26 5.19
CA GLY A 330 -13.03 11.32 3.82
C GLY A 330 -14.32 12.14 3.73
N LEU A 331 -15.24 11.93 4.67
CA LEU A 331 -16.48 12.71 4.76
C LEU A 331 -16.23 14.20 5.04
N ALA A 332 -15.33 14.54 5.98
CA ALA A 332 -14.97 15.92 6.30
C ALA A 332 -14.39 16.66 5.09
N ARG A 333 -13.58 15.96 4.28
CA ARG A 333 -13.00 16.50 3.06
C ARG A 333 -14.06 16.71 1.98
N ARG A 334 -14.92 15.72 1.71
CA ARG A 334 -15.97 15.79 0.69
C ARG A 334 -17.06 16.80 1.04
N ASN A 335 -17.50 16.79 2.31
CA ASN A 335 -18.62 17.55 2.82
C ASN A 335 -18.51 17.75 4.34
N MET A 336 -17.85 18.85 4.73
CA MET A 336 -17.69 19.23 6.12
C MET A 336 -19.03 19.37 6.89
N PRO A 337 -20.11 19.94 6.31
CA PRO A 337 -21.44 19.93 6.94
C PRO A 337 -21.94 18.52 7.32
N SER A 338 -21.91 17.56 6.39
CA SER A 338 -22.30 16.16 6.63
C SER A 338 -21.43 15.51 7.71
N PHE A 339 -20.13 15.81 7.73
CA PHE A 339 -19.23 15.35 8.78
C PHE A 339 -19.64 15.87 10.17
N VAL A 340 -19.92 17.17 10.29
CA VAL A 340 -20.39 17.75 11.56
C VAL A 340 -21.74 17.13 11.97
N ARG A 341 -22.65 16.91 11.03
CA ARG A 341 -23.94 16.24 11.28
C ARG A 341 -23.79 14.78 11.69
N ALA A 342 -22.80 14.07 11.17
CA ALA A 342 -22.49 12.69 11.57
C ALA A 342 -21.99 12.60 13.03
N LEU A 343 -21.45 13.69 13.58
CA LEU A 343 -20.90 13.73 14.95
C LEU A 343 -21.79 14.46 15.95
N THR A 344 -22.77 15.25 15.51
CA THR A 344 -23.63 16.01 16.41
C THR A 344 -24.77 15.17 17.00
N CYS A 345 -25.07 15.38 18.28
CA CYS A 345 -26.29 14.85 18.92
C CYS A 345 -27.47 15.83 18.85
N ASN A 346 -27.28 17.03 18.29
CA ASN A 346 -28.31 18.05 18.22
C ASN A 346 -29.22 17.80 17.00
N THR A 347 -30.46 17.39 17.25
CA THR A 347 -31.46 17.07 16.22
C THR A 347 -31.75 18.22 15.25
N ALA A 348 -31.62 19.47 15.71
CA ALA A 348 -31.80 20.65 14.86
C ALA A 348 -30.65 20.84 13.86
N ILE A 349 -29.44 20.36 14.19
CA ILE A 349 -28.28 20.36 13.30
C ILE A 349 -28.33 19.14 12.37
N GLN A 350 -28.81 17.99 12.85
CA GLN A 350 -28.92 16.75 12.07
C GLN A 350 -29.93 16.82 10.91
N THR A 351 -30.89 17.76 10.93
CA THR A 351 -31.91 17.86 9.88
C THR A 351 -31.62 19.05 8.96
N PRO A 352 -31.01 18.83 7.78
CA PRO A 352 -30.71 19.90 6.85
C PRO A 352 -31.97 20.41 6.13
N MET A 353 -31.90 21.65 5.61
CA MET A 353 -33.02 22.32 4.93
C MET A 353 -33.56 21.50 3.75
N TRP A 354 -32.66 20.92 2.95
CA TRP A 354 -33.02 20.10 1.77
C TRP A 354 -33.80 18.83 2.12
N ALA A 355 -33.77 18.37 3.38
CA ALA A 355 -34.55 17.22 3.82
C ALA A 355 -36.03 17.53 4.08
N THR A 356 -36.38 18.81 4.20
CA THR A 356 -37.73 19.25 4.61
C THR A 356 -38.48 20.03 3.53
N ASP A 357 -37.79 20.48 2.48
CA ASP A 357 -38.41 21.25 1.41
C ASP A 357 -39.12 20.38 0.34
N THR A 358 -39.68 21.03 -0.69
CA THR A 358 -40.48 20.37 -1.72
C THR A 358 -39.70 19.39 -2.60
N SER A 359 -38.37 19.45 -2.60
CA SER A 359 -37.53 18.55 -3.41
C SER A 359 -37.19 17.23 -2.71
N ALA A 360 -37.49 17.11 -1.41
CA ALA A 360 -37.14 15.97 -0.58
C ALA A 360 -37.62 14.62 -1.16
N SER A 361 -38.83 14.56 -1.73
CA SER A 361 -39.36 13.32 -2.33
C SER A 361 -38.57 12.85 -3.56
N MET A 362 -38.07 13.78 -4.39
CA MET A 362 -37.24 13.44 -5.55
C MET A 362 -35.86 12.97 -5.11
N LEU A 363 -35.24 13.68 -4.16
CA LEU A 363 -33.97 13.27 -3.56
C LEU A 363 -34.08 11.89 -2.90
N ALA A 364 -35.18 11.61 -2.20
CA ALA A 364 -35.43 10.32 -1.56
C ALA A 364 -35.39 9.16 -2.58
N ALA A 365 -35.99 9.33 -3.75
CA ALA A 365 -35.92 8.31 -4.81
C ALA A 365 -34.48 8.12 -5.33
N LEU A 366 -33.73 9.21 -5.51
CA LEU A 366 -32.34 9.16 -6.00
C LEU A 366 -31.39 8.45 -5.01
N THR A 367 -31.68 8.45 -3.70
CA THR A 367 -30.87 7.70 -2.72
C THR A 367 -30.86 6.18 -2.97
N LEU A 368 -31.82 5.64 -3.70
CA LEU A 368 -31.89 4.22 -4.04
C LEU A 368 -30.96 3.80 -5.20
N VAL A 369 -30.40 4.78 -5.91
CA VAL A 369 -29.41 4.55 -6.99
C VAL A 369 -28.05 5.15 -6.65
N GLY A 370 -28.00 6.21 -5.84
CA GLY A 370 -26.78 6.75 -5.23
C GLY A 370 -25.82 7.49 -6.16
N ALA A 371 -25.56 6.97 -7.35
CA ALA A 371 -24.70 7.56 -8.37
C ALA A 371 -25.10 7.12 -9.78
N TRP A 372 -24.83 7.94 -10.80
CA TRP A 372 -25.04 7.60 -12.22
C TRP A 372 -24.26 8.55 -13.14
N ASP A 373 -24.01 8.13 -14.38
CA ASP A 373 -23.30 8.93 -15.38
C ASP A 373 -24.30 9.77 -16.21
N ALA A 374 -24.17 11.10 -16.13
CA ALA A 374 -25.00 12.06 -16.86
C ALA A 374 -24.68 12.11 -18.36
N ASN A 375 -23.60 11.48 -18.84
CA ASN A 375 -23.34 11.34 -20.27
C ASN A 375 -23.93 10.06 -20.87
N ASN A 376 -24.36 9.11 -20.03
CA ASN A 376 -24.94 7.85 -20.48
C ASN A 376 -26.47 7.97 -20.67
N ASP A 377 -26.95 7.78 -21.90
CA ASP A 377 -28.38 7.94 -22.21
C ASP A 377 -29.30 6.91 -21.54
N LYS A 378 -28.79 5.72 -21.23
CA LYS A 378 -29.55 4.66 -20.56
C LYS A 378 -29.66 4.92 -19.07
N ASP A 379 -28.61 5.45 -18.44
CA ASP A 379 -28.66 5.96 -17.08
C ASP A 379 -29.72 7.07 -16.97
N LYS A 380 -29.70 8.07 -17.87
CA LYS A 380 -30.71 9.15 -17.88
C LYS A 380 -32.14 8.61 -17.91
N GLN A 381 -32.41 7.62 -18.76
CA GLN A 381 -33.72 6.98 -18.89
C GLN A 381 -34.12 6.25 -17.60
N ALA A 382 -33.19 5.51 -16.99
CA ALA A 382 -33.42 4.79 -15.74
C ALA A 382 -33.75 5.75 -14.60
N ILE A 383 -32.98 6.84 -14.46
CA ILE A 383 -33.18 7.87 -13.42
C ILE A 383 -34.52 8.60 -13.60
N ALA A 384 -34.86 8.99 -14.83
CA ALA A 384 -36.13 9.63 -15.13
C ALA A 384 -37.33 8.72 -14.80
N ALA A 385 -37.23 7.43 -15.14
CA ALA A 385 -38.26 6.44 -14.82
C ALA A 385 -38.42 6.22 -13.31
N LEU A 386 -37.32 6.16 -12.55
CA LEU A 386 -37.34 5.99 -11.09
C LEU A 386 -38.09 7.14 -10.40
N VAL A 387 -37.71 8.37 -10.73
CA VAL A 387 -38.27 9.60 -10.14
C VAL A 387 -39.70 9.85 -10.64
N GLY A 388 -40.02 9.46 -11.87
CA GLY A 388 -41.31 9.75 -12.51
C GLY A 388 -41.41 11.17 -13.05
N SER A 389 -40.27 11.74 -13.48
CA SER A 389 -40.15 13.09 -14.07
C SER A 389 -39.12 13.07 -15.20
N ASP A 390 -39.12 14.09 -16.06
CA ASP A 390 -38.05 14.26 -17.06
C ASP A 390 -36.66 14.47 -16.42
N TYR A 391 -35.62 14.07 -17.16
CA TYR A 391 -34.24 14.13 -16.69
C TYR A 391 -33.70 15.57 -16.57
N ASP A 392 -34.25 16.53 -17.31
CA ASP A 392 -33.86 17.94 -17.22
C ASP A 392 -34.25 18.53 -15.85
N THR A 393 -35.41 18.14 -15.33
CA THR A 393 -35.86 18.49 -13.97
C THR A 393 -34.95 17.87 -12.91
N VAL A 394 -34.54 16.61 -13.09
CA VAL A 394 -33.58 15.94 -12.19
C VAL A 394 -32.24 16.66 -12.21
N THR A 395 -31.71 16.98 -13.40
CA THR A 395 -30.44 17.69 -13.58
C THR A 395 -30.49 19.07 -12.94
N SER A 396 -31.58 19.81 -13.14
CA SER A 396 -31.78 21.14 -12.53
C SER A 396 -31.78 21.07 -11.00
N LEU A 397 -32.45 20.05 -10.43
CA LEU A 397 -32.42 19.81 -8.99
C LEU A 397 -31.02 19.44 -8.51
N CYS A 398 -30.33 18.52 -9.18
CA CYS A 398 -28.99 18.09 -8.80
C CYS A 398 -28.00 19.26 -8.83
N GLN A 399 -28.06 20.13 -9.84
CA GLN A 399 -27.26 21.35 -9.90
C GLN A 399 -27.59 22.28 -8.72
N GLN A 400 -28.87 22.59 -8.51
CA GLN A 400 -29.30 23.42 -7.36
C GLN A 400 -28.82 22.87 -6.00
N ARG A 401 -28.63 21.56 -5.89
CA ARG A 401 -28.22 20.87 -4.66
C ARG A 401 -26.73 20.53 -4.59
N ALA A 402 -25.99 20.78 -5.66
CA ALA A 402 -24.54 20.76 -5.67
C ALA A 402 -23.97 22.15 -5.38
N ASP A 403 -24.72 23.19 -5.73
CA ASP A 403 -24.32 24.57 -5.49
C ASP A 403 -24.62 25.03 -4.05
N GLY A 404 -23.76 25.87 -3.48
CA GLY A 404 -24.00 26.59 -2.22
C GLY A 404 -23.31 26.03 -0.97
N ASN A 405 -23.66 26.60 0.19
CA ASN A 405 -22.99 26.40 1.48
C ASN A 405 -23.27 25.05 2.18
N ASP A 406 -24.24 24.24 1.71
CA ASP A 406 -24.57 22.92 2.28
C ASP A 406 -25.08 21.94 1.19
N PRO A 407 -24.17 21.49 0.30
CA PRO A 407 -24.55 20.67 -0.83
C PRO A 407 -24.88 19.23 -0.39
N VAL A 408 -25.90 18.62 -1.01
CA VAL A 408 -26.24 17.20 -0.82
C VAL A 408 -25.87 16.36 -2.04
N MET A 409 -25.80 17.01 -3.21
CA MET A 409 -25.32 16.42 -4.45
C MET A 409 -23.91 16.92 -4.76
N SER A 410 -23.19 16.15 -5.54
CA SER A 410 -21.87 16.50 -6.06
C SER A 410 -21.75 16.00 -7.49
N HIS A 411 -20.95 16.69 -8.29
CA HIS A 411 -20.69 16.34 -9.67
C HIS A 411 -19.18 16.26 -9.91
N SER A 412 -18.70 15.12 -10.40
CA SER A 412 -17.30 14.91 -10.75
C SER A 412 -17.22 14.32 -12.15
N GLY A 413 -16.60 15.04 -13.08
CA GLY A 413 -16.64 14.69 -14.50
C GLY A 413 -18.06 14.80 -15.05
N SER A 414 -18.66 13.68 -15.42
CA SER A 414 -20.08 13.58 -15.82
C SER A 414 -20.95 12.86 -14.80
N VAL A 415 -20.39 12.46 -13.65
CA VAL A 415 -21.07 11.57 -12.70
C VAL A 415 -21.71 12.39 -11.58
N TRP A 416 -23.01 12.17 -11.37
CA TRP A 416 -23.74 12.65 -10.19
C TRP A 416 -23.59 11.67 -9.02
N ARG A 417 -23.33 12.19 -7.82
CA ARG A 417 -23.23 11.41 -6.57
C ARG A 417 -23.76 12.19 -5.37
N PHE A 418 -24.26 11.49 -4.35
CA PHE A 418 -24.52 12.11 -3.06
C PHE A 418 -23.21 12.43 -2.33
N ALA A 419 -23.16 13.58 -1.66
CA ALA A 419 -22.03 13.96 -0.81
C ALA A 419 -21.86 13.00 0.39
N SER A 420 -22.99 12.55 0.96
CA SER A 420 -23.10 11.41 1.85
C SER A 420 -24.40 10.68 1.57
N LEU A 421 -24.32 9.49 0.97
CA LEU A 421 -25.48 8.67 0.67
C LEU A 421 -26.22 8.25 1.95
N GLU A 422 -25.47 7.92 2.99
CA GLU A 422 -26.02 7.51 4.30
C GLU A 422 -26.79 8.63 4.98
N GLU A 423 -26.25 9.86 4.99
CA GLU A 423 -26.95 11.02 5.52
C GLU A 423 -28.23 11.29 4.72
N ALA A 424 -28.11 11.35 3.39
CA ALA A 424 -29.25 11.61 2.52
C ALA A 424 -30.37 10.58 2.76
N PHE A 425 -30.03 9.30 2.81
CA PHE A 425 -31.00 8.25 3.08
C PHE A 425 -31.59 8.37 4.50
N ARG A 426 -30.77 8.58 5.53
CA ARG A 426 -31.26 8.74 6.92
C ARG A 426 -32.29 9.87 7.03
N CYS A 427 -32.02 11.01 6.39
CA CYS A 427 -32.91 12.17 6.42
C CYS A 427 -34.16 12.00 5.53
N LEU A 428 -34.08 11.25 4.43
CA LEU A 428 -35.11 11.21 3.39
C LEU A 428 -35.91 9.91 3.32
N SER A 429 -35.46 8.84 3.98
CA SER A 429 -36.06 7.49 3.93
C SER A 429 -37.57 7.48 4.20
N SER A 430 -38.04 8.30 5.14
CA SER A 430 -39.46 8.46 5.46
C SER A 430 -40.34 9.00 4.32
N ARG A 431 -39.73 9.51 3.24
CA ARG A 431 -40.39 10.04 2.05
C ARG A 431 -40.45 9.03 0.90
N ILE A 432 -39.82 7.87 1.02
CA ILE A 432 -39.86 6.81 0.01
C ILE A 432 -41.24 6.16 0.05
N THR A 433 -41.91 6.14 -1.10
CA THR A 433 -43.27 5.59 -1.24
C THR A 433 -43.23 4.22 -1.90
N ASP A 434 -44.24 3.39 -1.65
CA ASP A 434 -44.44 2.09 -2.30
C ASP A 434 -44.27 2.12 -3.82
N GLY A 435 -44.77 3.17 -4.48
CA GLY A 435 -44.64 3.31 -5.94
C GLY A 435 -43.19 3.52 -6.40
N VAL A 436 -42.35 4.17 -5.59
CA VAL A 436 -40.92 4.32 -5.85
C VAL A 436 -40.20 2.98 -5.64
N ILE A 437 -40.57 2.23 -4.60
CA ILE A 437 -39.98 0.90 -4.29
C ILE A 437 -40.17 -0.06 -5.46
N GLU A 438 -41.38 -0.17 -6.02
CA GLU A 438 -41.65 -1.07 -7.15
C GLU A 438 -40.88 -0.67 -8.42
N ARG A 439 -40.80 0.64 -8.73
CA ARG A 439 -40.02 1.12 -9.88
C ARG A 439 -38.53 0.86 -9.71
N TRP A 440 -38.03 1.07 -8.49
CA TRP A 440 -36.65 0.77 -8.16
C TRP A 440 -36.35 -0.73 -8.32
N LYS A 441 -37.19 -1.62 -7.79
CA LYS A 441 -37.02 -3.07 -7.92
C LYS A 441 -36.86 -3.52 -9.37
N GLN A 442 -37.68 -2.99 -10.28
CA GLN A 442 -37.56 -3.28 -11.71
C GLN A 442 -36.25 -2.73 -12.30
N LEU A 443 -35.91 -1.48 -12.00
CA LEU A 443 -34.66 -0.85 -12.44
C LEU A 443 -33.43 -1.65 -12.01
N VAL A 444 -33.38 -2.13 -10.77
CA VAL A 444 -32.25 -2.92 -10.26
C VAL A 444 -32.05 -4.20 -11.06
N LEU A 445 -33.13 -4.91 -11.37
CA LEU A 445 -33.06 -6.15 -12.15
C LEU A 445 -32.63 -5.86 -13.60
N ASP A 446 -33.16 -4.81 -14.23
CA ASP A 446 -32.78 -4.44 -15.59
C ASP A 446 -31.29 -4.04 -15.69
N VAL A 447 -30.77 -3.32 -14.70
CA VAL A 447 -29.39 -2.79 -14.71
C VAL A 447 -28.37 -3.85 -14.29
N LEU A 448 -28.63 -4.61 -13.22
CA LEU A 448 -27.67 -5.60 -12.69
C LEU A 448 -27.70 -6.93 -13.46
N SER A 449 -28.77 -7.25 -14.19
CA SER A 449 -28.83 -8.41 -15.08
C SER A 449 -28.41 -8.09 -16.52
N GLU A 450 -27.88 -6.88 -16.79
CA GLU A 450 -27.40 -6.53 -18.12
C GLU A 450 -26.20 -7.41 -18.54
N ALA A 451 -26.37 -8.20 -19.60
CA ALA A 451 -25.28 -9.01 -20.13
C ALA A 451 -24.12 -8.12 -20.64
N ASN A 452 -22.94 -8.25 -20.04
CA ASN A 452 -21.71 -7.67 -20.56
C ASN A 452 -20.93 -8.75 -21.35
N PRO A 453 -20.79 -8.61 -22.67
CA PRO A 453 -20.17 -9.62 -23.52
C PRO A 453 -18.69 -9.89 -23.23
N SER A 454 -17.99 -9.01 -22.49
CA SER A 454 -16.58 -9.20 -22.14
C SER A 454 -16.36 -10.08 -20.91
N TYR A 455 -17.37 -10.26 -20.04
CA TYR A 455 -17.23 -11.11 -18.85
C TYR A 455 -17.34 -12.59 -19.22
N GLY A 456 -16.29 -13.36 -18.94
CA GLY A 456 -16.24 -14.81 -19.18
C GLY A 456 -15.85 -15.24 -20.60
N LEU A 457 -15.19 -14.36 -21.37
CA LEU A 457 -14.52 -14.73 -22.63
C LEU A 457 -13.12 -15.29 -22.36
N ASN A 458 -12.72 -16.30 -23.12
CA ASN A 458 -11.34 -16.79 -23.09
C ASN A 458 -10.37 -15.85 -23.86
N PRO A 459 -9.05 -15.99 -23.72
CA PRO A 459 -8.07 -15.08 -24.33
C PRO A 459 -8.20 -14.95 -25.86
N LEU A 460 -8.52 -16.04 -26.55
CA LEU A 460 -8.73 -16.04 -28.01
C LEU A 460 -10.02 -15.29 -28.38
N GLU A 461 -11.10 -15.51 -27.66
CA GLU A 461 -12.39 -14.82 -27.86
C GLU A 461 -12.29 -13.31 -27.58
N LYS A 462 -11.48 -12.90 -26.61
CA LYS A 462 -11.21 -11.47 -26.34
C LYS A 462 -10.44 -10.79 -27.45
N VAL A 463 -9.40 -11.45 -27.97
CA VAL A 463 -8.63 -10.96 -29.11
C VAL A 463 -9.52 -10.90 -30.36
N GLU A 464 -10.32 -11.93 -30.60
CA GLU A 464 -11.31 -11.94 -31.70
C GLU A 464 -12.36 -10.84 -31.53
N GLN A 465 -12.85 -10.57 -30.32
CA GLN A 465 -13.81 -9.51 -30.06
C GLN A 465 -13.19 -8.12 -30.30
N GLN A 466 -11.97 -7.85 -29.81
CA GLN A 466 -11.28 -6.58 -30.05
C GLN A 466 -10.99 -6.33 -31.54
N LEU A 467 -10.65 -7.39 -32.28
CA LEU A 467 -10.34 -7.30 -33.71
C LEU A 467 -11.59 -7.22 -34.60
N ASN A 468 -12.67 -7.93 -34.24
CA ASN A 468 -13.84 -8.10 -35.11
C ASN A 468 -15.05 -7.27 -34.72
N GLN A 469 -15.21 -6.89 -33.44
CA GLN A 469 -16.36 -6.16 -32.92
C GLN A 469 -15.96 -5.15 -31.83
N PRO A 470 -15.47 -3.95 -32.21
CA PRO A 470 -15.07 -2.91 -31.26
C PRO A 470 -16.20 -2.38 -30.35
N THR A 471 -17.46 -2.75 -30.63
CA THR A 471 -18.67 -2.16 -30.02
C THR A 471 -19.70 -3.22 -29.66
N SER A 472 -19.41 -4.03 -28.64
CA SER A 472 -20.48 -4.55 -27.78
C SER A 472 -20.62 -3.58 -26.61
N GLN A 473 -21.39 -2.52 -26.82
CA GLN A 473 -21.50 -1.42 -25.86
C GLN A 473 -22.33 -1.85 -24.65
N ILE A 474 -21.68 -1.97 -23.50
CA ILE A 474 -22.32 -1.91 -22.19
C ILE A 474 -23.21 -0.65 -22.19
N GLN A 475 -24.49 -0.82 -21.93
CA GLN A 475 -25.51 0.22 -22.02
C GLN A 475 -25.58 1.03 -20.73
N TYR A 476 -25.57 0.40 -19.56
CA TYR A 476 -25.60 1.10 -18.27
C TYR A 476 -24.19 1.36 -17.73
N SER A 477 -23.99 2.50 -17.10
CA SER A 477 -22.68 2.83 -16.50
C SER A 477 -22.33 1.91 -15.31
N GLU A 478 -21.03 1.73 -15.07
CA GLU A 478 -20.55 1.02 -13.88
C GLU A 478 -20.84 1.82 -12.60
N GLU A 479 -20.95 3.15 -12.71
CA GLU A 479 -21.34 4.07 -11.65
C GLU A 479 -22.75 3.78 -11.14
N LEU A 480 -23.72 3.59 -12.06
CA LEU A 480 -25.10 3.24 -11.73
C LEU A 480 -25.18 1.85 -11.11
N LYS A 481 -24.52 0.85 -11.71
CA LYS A 481 -24.48 -0.52 -11.18
C LYS A 481 -23.92 -0.56 -9.76
N SER A 482 -22.83 0.17 -9.51
CA SER A 482 -22.17 0.22 -8.20
C SER A 482 -22.92 1.09 -7.19
N GLY A 483 -23.62 2.12 -7.64
CA GLY A 483 -24.54 2.92 -6.82
C GLY A 483 -25.71 2.08 -6.30
N ILE A 484 -26.37 1.33 -7.19
CA ILE A 484 -27.46 0.40 -6.83
C ILE A 484 -26.99 -0.64 -5.83
N ALA A 485 -25.84 -1.28 -6.07
CA ALA A 485 -25.31 -2.30 -5.17
C ALA A 485 -25.07 -1.75 -3.76
N ARG A 486 -24.51 -0.54 -3.63
CA ARG A 486 -24.35 0.15 -2.34
C ARG A 486 -25.70 0.44 -1.69
N SER A 487 -26.68 0.92 -2.44
CA SER A 487 -28.03 1.17 -1.91
C SER A 487 -28.72 -0.11 -1.41
N LEU A 488 -28.52 -1.27 -2.07
CA LEU A 488 -29.00 -2.56 -1.58
C LEU A 488 -28.41 -2.90 -0.20
N ALA A 489 -27.08 -2.79 -0.06
CA ALA A 489 -26.38 -3.06 1.20
C ALA A 489 -26.83 -2.11 2.32
N MET A 490 -26.94 -0.81 2.02
CA MET A 490 -27.39 0.22 2.97
C MET A 490 -28.82 -0.02 3.47
N VAL A 491 -29.74 -0.36 2.56
CA VAL A 491 -31.14 -0.65 2.94
C VAL A 491 -31.21 -1.93 3.77
N GLY A 492 -30.43 -2.95 3.39
CA GLY A 492 -30.34 -4.20 4.14
C GLY A 492 -29.78 -4.01 5.55
N SER A 493 -28.90 -3.02 5.76
CA SER A 493 -28.17 -2.82 7.01
C SER A 493 -28.94 -2.18 8.17
N MET A 494 -30.15 -1.67 7.94
CA MET A 494 -30.85 -0.84 8.92
C MET A 494 -31.57 -1.66 10.01
N ASP A 495 -31.93 -1.01 11.13
CA ASP A 495 -32.86 -1.53 12.16
C ASP A 495 -34.27 -0.93 11.96
N GLY A 496 -35.30 -1.76 12.02
CA GLY A 496 -36.61 -1.45 11.43
C GLY A 496 -37.70 -1.25 12.47
N ASP A 497 -38.10 0.00 12.70
CA ASP A 497 -39.28 0.32 13.54
C ASP A 497 -40.44 0.98 12.75
N GLY A 498 -40.60 0.64 11.46
CA GLY A 498 -41.72 1.15 10.64
C GLY A 498 -42.10 0.29 9.44
N ALA A 499 -43.40 0.27 9.09
CA ALA A 499 -43.96 -0.57 8.02
C ALA A 499 -43.38 -0.30 6.61
N LEU A 500 -43.05 0.96 6.29
CA LEU A 500 -42.42 1.35 5.02
C LEU A 500 -40.97 0.84 4.91
N SER A 501 -40.25 0.77 6.04
CA SER A 501 -38.89 0.20 6.11
C SER A 501 -38.93 -1.32 5.87
N GLY A 502 -39.98 -2.00 6.34
CA GLY A 502 -40.19 -3.44 6.12
C GLY A 502 -40.31 -3.82 4.64
N LYS A 503 -41.22 -3.17 3.89
CA LYS A 503 -41.43 -3.48 2.45
C LYS A 503 -40.17 -3.24 1.60
N LEU A 504 -39.43 -2.18 1.90
CA LEU A 504 -38.20 -1.86 1.19
C LEU A 504 -37.13 -2.94 1.43
N ARG A 505 -37.01 -3.48 2.65
CA ARG A 505 -36.12 -4.61 2.96
C ARG A 505 -36.54 -5.91 2.33
N GLU A 506 -37.84 -6.24 2.37
CA GLU A 506 -38.37 -7.42 1.68
C GLU A 506 -38.02 -7.36 0.18
N SER A 507 -38.09 -6.17 -0.43
CA SER A 507 -37.68 -5.97 -1.82
C SER A 507 -36.19 -6.23 -2.05
N VAL A 508 -35.31 -5.83 -1.13
CA VAL A 508 -33.87 -6.13 -1.21
C VAL A 508 -33.61 -7.64 -1.16
N VAL A 509 -34.25 -8.34 -0.22
CA VAL A 509 -34.12 -9.80 -0.09
C VAL A 509 -34.60 -10.50 -1.35
N ASP A 510 -35.74 -10.06 -1.91
CA ASP A 510 -36.27 -10.59 -3.17
C ASP A 510 -35.31 -10.38 -4.35
N ILE A 511 -34.77 -9.17 -4.50
CA ILE A 511 -33.82 -8.82 -5.57
C ILE A 511 -32.57 -9.70 -5.47
N THR A 512 -31.95 -9.76 -4.29
CA THR A 512 -30.75 -10.58 -4.07
C THR A 512 -31.04 -12.05 -4.39
N ASN A 513 -32.17 -12.57 -3.92
CA ASN A 513 -32.58 -13.94 -4.21
C ASN A 513 -32.78 -14.19 -5.72
N GLN A 514 -33.38 -13.25 -6.46
CA GLN A 514 -33.56 -13.38 -7.90
C GLN A 514 -32.23 -13.36 -8.66
N LEU A 515 -31.32 -12.42 -8.35
CA LEU A 515 -30.01 -12.32 -8.99
C LEU A 515 -29.16 -13.58 -8.74
N LEU A 516 -29.13 -14.06 -7.50
CA LEU A 516 -28.39 -15.27 -7.14
C LEU A 516 -28.98 -16.52 -7.82
N ASN A 517 -30.31 -16.68 -7.85
CA ASN A 517 -30.94 -17.82 -8.52
C ASN A 517 -30.75 -17.77 -10.05
N GLN A 518 -30.71 -16.59 -10.67
CA GLN A 518 -30.34 -16.45 -12.08
C GLN A 518 -28.90 -16.93 -12.32
N ALA A 519 -27.97 -16.61 -11.42
CA ALA A 519 -26.59 -17.06 -11.51
C ALA A 519 -26.44 -18.58 -11.31
N VAL A 520 -27.19 -19.15 -10.36
CA VAL A 520 -27.27 -20.60 -10.15
C VAL A 520 -27.83 -21.32 -11.39
N GLY A 521 -28.87 -20.76 -12.02
CA GLY A 521 -29.50 -21.34 -13.21
C GLY A 521 -28.66 -21.25 -14.49
N ASP A 522 -27.60 -20.45 -14.51
CA ASP A 522 -26.67 -20.33 -15.64
C ASP A 522 -25.51 -21.33 -15.51
N ASP A 523 -25.61 -22.44 -16.23
CA ASP A 523 -24.57 -23.48 -16.27
C ASP A 523 -23.20 -22.98 -16.76
N SER A 524 -23.14 -21.85 -17.49
CA SER A 524 -21.88 -21.32 -18.02
C SER A 524 -21.03 -20.59 -16.98
N GLY A 525 -21.59 -20.22 -15.83
CA GLY A 525 -20.90 -19.41 -14.82
C GLY A 525 -20.66 -17.95 -15.22
N ARG A 526 -21.23 -17.49 -16.33
CA ARG A 526 -21.06 -16.12 -16.84
C ARG A 526 -21.84 -15.10 -16.01
N VAL A 527 -23.03 -15.47 -15.55
CA VAL A 527 -23.84 -14.59 -14.70
C VAL A 527 -23.15 -14.36 -13.34
N TRP A 528 -22.44 -15.36 -12.80
CA TRP A 528 -21.59 -15.17 -11.62
C TRP A 528 -20.51 -14.11 -11.85
N ASN A 529 -19.80 -14.17 -12.98
CA ASN A 529 -18.81 -13.15 -13.35
C ASN A 529 -19.42 -11.75 -13.50
N LEU A 530 -20.66 -11.65 -14.01
CA LEU A 530 -21.39 -10.39 -14.15
C LEU A 530 -21.68 -9.73 -12.80
N ILE A 531 -22.20 -10.50 -11.84
CA ILE A 531 -22.55 -9.98 -10.51
C ILE A 531 -21.36 -10.00 -9.53
N GLY A 532 -20.23 -10.61 -9.92
CA GLY A 532 -19.01 -10.75 -9.13
C GLY A 532 -18.62 -9.50 -8.35
N PRO A 533 -18.39 -8.35 -9.02
CA PRO A 533 -17.99 -7.10 -8.35
C PRO A 533 -18.99 -6.58 -7.30
N ARG A 534 -20.20 -7.13 -7.26
CA ARG A 534 -21.31 -6.74 -6.37
C ARG A 534 -21.59 -7.75 -5.26
N LEU A 535 -20.95 -8.93 -5.26
CA LEU A 535 -21.23 -9.99 -4.29
C LEU A 535 -21.10 -9.54 -2.84
N ARG A 536 -20.06 -8.75 -2.51
CA ARG A 536 -19.89 -8.20 -1.15
C ARG A 536 -21.09 -7.40 -0.65
N TYR A 537 -21.71 -6.62 -1.55
CA TYR A 537 -22.86 -5.80 -1.22
C TYR A 537 -24.13 -6.64 -1.13
N LEU A 538 -24.27 -7.66 -1.97
CA LEU A 538 -25.39 -8.61 -1.89
C LEU A 538 -25.34 -9.43 -0.60
N ALA A 539 -24.14 -9.86 -0.18
CA ALA A 539 -23.91 -10.54 1.08
C ALA A 539 -24.30 -9.66 2.27
N GLU A 540 -23.89 -8.39 2.28
CA GLU A 540 -24.28 -7.45 3.33
C GLU A 540 -25.79 -7.12 3.32
N ALA A 541 -26.39 -7.03 2.13
CA ALA A 541 -27.79 -6.67 1.92
C ALA A 541 -28.78 -7.76 2.37
N ALA A 542 -28.51 -9.02 2.04
CA ALA A 542 -29.38 -10.16 2.37
C ALA A 542 -28.54 -11.38 2.82
N PRO A 543 -27.95 -11.33 4.03
CA PRO A 543 -26.90 -12.25 4.49
C PRO A 543 -27.33 -13.72 4.48
N GLN A 544 -28.45 -14.03 5.13
CA GLN A 544 -28.97 -15.39 5.21
C GLN A 544 -29.24 -15.96 3.81
N LYS A 545 -29.85 -15.19 2.91
CA LYS A 545 -30.13 -15.66 1.55
C LYS A 545 -28.86 -15.89 0.73
N PHE A 546 -27.87 -15.03 0.90
CA PHE A 546 -26.58 -15.21 0.25
C PHE A 546 -25.92 -16.52 0.70
N ILE A 547 -25.81 -16.73 2.01
CA ILE A 547 -25.22 -17.93 2.62
C ILE A 547 -25.96 -19.20 2.20
N ASP A 548 -27.29 -19.21 2.31
CA ASP A 548 -28.11 -20.36 1.92
C ASP A 548 -27.80 -20.79 0.48
N VAL A 549 -27.66 -19.83 -0.44
CA VAL A 549 -27.31 -20.12 -1.84
C VAL A 549 -25.88 -20.64 -1.97
N MET A 550 -24.90 -20.02 -1.30
CA MET A 550 -23.49 -20.44 -1.38
C MET A 550 -23.31 -21.86 -0.85
N ILE A 551 -23.75 -22.15 0.37
CA ILE A 551 -23.60 -23.49 0.98
C ILE A 551 -24.23 -24.57 0.09
N ASN A 552 -25.45 -24.33 -0.41
CA ASN A 552 -26.14 -25.29 -1.27
C ASN A 552 -25.41 -25.57 -2.59
N ASN A 553 -24.69 -24.59 -3.15
CA ASN A 553 -23.93 -24.75 -4.38
C ASN A 553 -22.53 -25.33 -4.14
N LEU A 554 -21.88 -25.02 -3.02
CA LEU A 554 -20.57 -25.55 -2.65
C LEU A 554 -20.62 -27.04 -2.27
N ARG A 555 -21.76 -27.52 -1.76
CA ARG A 555 -21.99 -28.95 -1.48
C ARG A 555 -22.25 -29.80 -2.73
N GLN A 556 -22.37 -29.18 -3.91
CA GLN A 556 -22.58 -29.90 -5.18
C GLN A 556 -21.26 -30.00 -5.94
N ASP A 557 -20.90 -31.21 -6.36
CA ASP A 557 -19.62 -31.50 -7.05
C ASP A 557 -19.42 -30.71 -8.36
N ALA A 558 -20.51 -30.21 -8.98
CA ALA A 558 -20.48 -29.53 -10.27
C ALA A 558 -21.49 -28.36 -10.37
N SER A 559 -21.44 -27.40 -9.45
CA SER A 559 -22.26 -26.18 -9.52
C SER A 559 -21.68 -25.11 -10.47
N SER A 560 -22.55 -24.21 -10.96
CA SER A 560 -22.11 -23.06 -11.77
C SER A 560 -21.19 -22.10 -11.00
N LEU A 561 -21.34 -22.04 -9.67
CA LEU A 561 -20.47 -21.28 -8.77
C LEU A 561 -19.03 -21.81 -8.80
N LEU A 562 -18.84 -23.13 -8.65
CA LEU A 562 -17.50 -23.74 -8.71
C LEU A 562 -16.89 -23.60 -10.11
N ARG A 563 -17.70 -23.70 -11.18
CA ARG A 563 -17.21 -23.46 -12.55
C ARG A 563 -16.71 -22.03 -12.74
N ALA A 564 -17.44 -21.03 -12.23
CA ALA A 564 -17.01 -19.64 -12.27
C ALA A 564 -15.75 -19.40 -11.41
N TYR A 565 -15.65 -20.07 -10.27
CA TYR A 565 -14.53 -19.96 -9.35
C TYR A 565 -13.23 -20.61 -9.89
N TYR A 566 -13.33 -21.74 -10.60
CA TYR A 566 -12.18 -22.48 -11.13
C TYR A 566 -11.83 -22.18 -12.60
N ALA A 567 -12.50 -21.23 -13.25
CA ALA A 567 -12.15 -20.86 -14.63
C ALA A 567 -10.66 -20.46 -14.74
N ASP A 568 -9.92 -21.07 -15.68
CA ASP A 568 -8.46 -20.91 -15.84
C ASP A 568 -8.06 -19.44 -16.09
N SER A 569 -7.12 -18.93 -15.29
CA SER A 569 -6.70 -17.52 -15.22
C SER A 569 -5.19 -17.32 -15.41
N ASN A 570 -4.58 -18.02 -16.37
CA ASN A 570 -3.13 -17.93 -16.65
C ASN A 570 -2.75 -16.89 -17.73
N ASP A 571 -3.43 -15.74 -17.79
CA ASP A 571 -3.10 -14.66 -18.73
C ASP A 571 -2.35 -13.51 -18.05
N ILE A 572 -1.09 -13.31 -18.43
CA ILE A 572 -0.18 -12.27 -17.92
C ILE A 572 -0.33 -10.97 -18.75
N LEU A 573 -0.91 -11.05 -19.95
CA LEU A 573 -0.95 -9.94 -20.92
C LEU A 573 -2.26 -9.15 -20.86
N PHE A 574 -3.37 -9.80 -20.52
CA PHE A 574 -4.69 -9.18 -20.45
C PHE A 574 -5.32 -9.52 -19.10
N GLY A 575 -5.49 -8.54 -18.22
CA GLY A 575 -6.16 -8.75 -16.92
C GLY A 575 -7.53 -9.39 -17.11
N ASP A 576 -7.68 -10.66 -16.73
CA ASP A 576 -8.93 -11.45 -16.81
C ASP A 576 -9.64 -11.55 -15.43
N PRO A 577 -10.89 -12.04 -15.32
CA PRO A 577 -11.91 -11.48 -14.45
C PRO A 577 -11.73 -11.98 -13.02
N TRP A 578 -11.73 -11.04 -12.09
CA TRP A 578 -11.42 -11.22 -10.67
C TRP A 578 -12.60 -11.81 -9.88
N PHE A 579 -13.30 -12.83 -10.38
CA PHE A 579 -14.45 -13.39 -9.66
C PHE A 579 -14.06 -14.03 -8.32
N HIS A 580 -12.96 -14.79 -8.33
CA HIS A 580 -12.39 -15.44 -7.15
C HIS A 580 -12.31 -14.51 -5.92
N PRO A 581 -11.61 -13.36 -5.95
CA PRO A 581 -11.51 -12.49 -4.78
C PRO A 581 -12.84 -11.86 -4.38
N HIS A 582 -13.78 -11.63 -5.31
CA HIS A 582 -15.08 -11.07 -4.96
C HIS A 582 -15.94 -12.00 -4.11
N LEU A 583 -15.88 -13.31 -4.36
CA LEU A 583 -16.59 -14.29 -3.53
C LEU A 583 -15.97 -14.38 -2.13
N LEU A 584 -14.63 -14.41 -2.05
CA LEU A 584 -13.94 -14.45 -0.75
C LEU A 584 -14.23 -13.20 0.09
N TRP A 585 -14.15 -12.00 -0.51
CA TRP A 585 -14.51 -10.77 0.20
C TRP A 585 -15.96 -10.75 0.68
N ALA A 586 -16.89 -11.38 -0.04
CA ALA A 586 -18.27 -11.48 0.39
C ALA A 586 -18.43 -12.39 1.63
N LEU A 587 -17.71 -13.51 1.69
CA LEU A 587 -17.69 -14.40 2.86
C LEU A 587 -16.95 -13.77 4.06
N GLU A 588 -15.86 -13.06 3.80
CA GLU A 588 -15.12 -12.29 4.81
C GLU A 588 -16.01 -11.23 5.46
N VAL A 589 -16.82 -10.49 4.68
CA VAL A 589 -17.79 -9.51 5.20
C VAL A 589 -18.81 -10.17 6.15
N LEU A 590 -19.29 -11.36 5.82
CA LEU A 590 -20.27 -12.09 6.63
C LEU A 590 -19.67 -12.62 7.94
N ALA A 591 -18.39 -12.99 7.93
CA ALA A 591 -17.67 -13.47 9.10
C ALA A 591 -17.47 -12.40 10.20
N TRP A 592 -17.80 -11.14 9.94
CA TRP A 592 -17.85 -10.11 10.98
C TRP A 592 -19.06 -10.23 11.91
N SER A 593 -20.14 -10.90 11.48
CA SER A 593 -21.33 -11.10 12.30
C SER A 593 -21.27 -12.41 13.06
N GLU A 594 -21.47 -12.38 14.38
CA GLU A 594 -21.62 -13.60 15.20
C GLU A 594 -22.76 -14.50 14.68
N GLU A 595 -23.81 -13.94 14.09
CA GLU A 595 -24.96 -14.70 13.56
C GLU A 595 -24.59 -15.55 12.33
N TYR A 596 -23.70 -15.05 11.47
CA TYR A 596 -23.37 -15.65 10.18
C TYR A 596 -21.95 -16.25 10.13
N PHE A 597 -21.22 -16.18 11.25
CA PHE A 597 -19.82 -16.58 11.34
C PHE A 597 -19.60 -18.05 10.99
N ASP A 598 -20.31 -18.97 11.65
CA ASP A 598 -20.12 -20.41 11.47
C ASP A 598 -20.40 -20.84 10.02
N ASP A 599 -21.43 -20.28 9.41
CA ASP A 599 -21.82 -20.55 8.03
C ASP A 599 -20.80 -20.03 7.01
N ALA A 600 -20.21 -18.85 7.27
CA ALA A 600 -19.13 -18.30 6.45
C ALA A 600 -17.86 -19.17 6.55
N ILE A 601 -17.53 -19.64 7.76
CA ILE A 601 -16.43 -20.59 7.98
C ILE A 601 -16.69 -21.92 7.24
N GLU A 602 -17.92 -22.42 7.24
CA GLU A 602 -18.28 -23.62 6.47
C GLU A 602 -18.03 -23.40 4.97
N CYS A 603 -18.50 -22.29 4.40
CA CYS A 603 -18.29 -21.96 2.98
C CYS A 603 -16.80 -21.94 2.62
N LEU A 604 -15.99 -21.21 3.41
CA LEU A 604 -14.55 -21.11 3.17
C LEU A 604 -13.83 -22.45 3.32
N THR A 605 -14.27 -23.29 4.26
CA THR A 605 -13.71 -24.64 4.45
C THR A 605 -14.02 -25.56 3.26
N LEU A 606 -15.23 -25.51 2.72
CA LEU A 606 -15.62 -26.29 1.53
C LEU A 606 -14.82 -25.86 0.29
N LEU A 607 -14.52 -24.56 0.16
CA LEU A 607 -13.63 -24.05 -0.88
C LEU A 607 -12.18 -24.52 -0.68
N ALA A 608 -11.64 -24.39 0.54
CA ALA A 608 -10.27 -24.81 0.87
C ALA A 608 -10.04 -26.32 0.71
N ALA A 609 -11.07 -27.15 0.90
CA ALA A 609 -10.98 -28.60 0.80
C ALA A 609 -10.83 -29.12 -0.65
N ASN A 610 -11.06 -28.29 -1.67
CA ASN A 610 -10.96 -28.65 -3.08
C ASN A 610 -9.85 -27.84 -3.81
N PRO A 611 -8.56 -27.99 -3.42
CA PRO A 611 -7.50 -27.21 -4.03
C PRO A 611 -7.22 -27.67 -5.47
N THR A 612 -7.59 -26.87 -6.47
CA THR A 612 -6.91 -26.89 -7.78
C THR A 612 -5.57 -26.15 -7.66
N ASP A 613 -4.59 -26.38 -8.53
CA ASP A 613 -3.19 -25.93 -8.40
C ASP A 613 -3.05 -24.38 -8.38
N ASP A 614 -3.19 -23.79 -7.19
CA ASP A 614 -3.50 -22.37 -6.94
C ASP A 614 -2.27 -21.49 -6.64
N LYS A 615 -1.05 -21.99 -6.92
CA LYS A 615 0.20 -21.38 -6.44
C LYS A 615 0.57 -20.02 -7.05
N GLN A 616 -0.27 -19.47 -7.92
CA GLN A 616 -0.05 -18.17 -8.58
C GLN A 616 -1.18 -17.15 -8.37
N ARG A 617 -2.20 -17.45 -7.56
CA ARG A 617 -3.33 -16.55 -7.32
C ARG A 617 -3.17 -15.81 -5.98
N GLY A 618 -3.65 -14.56 -5.91
CA GLY A 618 -3.48 -13.63 -4.79
C GLY A 618 -4.20 -14.05 -3.49
N ASN A 619 -5.39 -13.49 -3.20
CA ASN A 619 -6.21 -13.89 -2.03
C ASN A 619 -6.58 -15.37 -2.15
N ARG A 620 -6.60 -16.17 -1.06
CA ARG A 620 -6.93 -17.61 -1.07
C ARG A 620 -7.85 -18.01 0.11
N PRO A 621 -8.69 -19.06 -0.01
CA PRO A 621 -9.62 -19.46 1.06
C PRO A 621 -8.95 -19.78 2.40
N ASP A 622 -7.77 -20.40 2.39
CA ASP A 622 -6.98 -20.71 3.57
C ASP A 622 -6.42 -19.43 4.24
N GLU A 623 -6.07 -18.42 3.45
CA GLU A 623 -5.66 -17.10 3.95
C GLU A 623 -6.85 -16.35 4.57
N SER A 624 -8.02 -16.36 3.94
CA SER A 624 -9.25 -15.78 4.52
C SER A 624 -9.62 -16.47 5.85
N LEU A 625 -9.57 -17.80 5.91
CA LEU A 625 -9.79 -18.57 7.15
C LEU A 625 -8.80 -18.18 8.25
N ALA A 626 -7.51 -18.08 7.92
CA ALA A 626 -6.47 -17.69 8.87
C ALA A 626 -6.66 -16.26 9.37
N ALA A 627 -7.08 -15.33 8.50
CA ALA A 627 -7.37 -13.96 8.88
C ALA A 627 -8.58 -13.86 9.82
N ILE A 628 -9.68 -14.55 9.50
CA ILE A 628 -10.92 -14.53 10.28
C ILE A 628 -10.74 -15.19 11.66
N LEU A 629 -10.05 -16.35 11.72
CA LEU A 629 -9.83 -17.09 12.97
C LEU A 629 -8.61 -16.62 13.75
N CYS A 630 -7.93 -15.56 13.31
CA CYS A 630 -6.79 -15.00 14.02
C CYS A 630 -7.18 -14.56 15.44
N GLY A 631 -6.50 -15.12 16.45
CA GLY A 631 -6.73 -14.79 17.87
C GLY A 631 -5.69 -13.84 18.46
N TRP A 632 -4.73 -13.37 17.67
CA TRP A 632 -3.72 -12.38 18.07
C TRP A 632 -3.90 -11.02 17.38
N ALA A 633 -4.92 -10.89 16.54
CA ALA A 633 -5.42 -9.65 15.96
C ALA A 633 -6.97 -9.64 15.97
N ASN A 634 -7.58 -8.46 16.17
CA ASN A 634 -9.04 -8.31 16.20
C ASN A 634 -9.58 -8.02 14.80
N PHE A 635 -9.65 -9.05 13.97
CA PHE A 635 -10.18 -8.97 12.61
C PHE A 635 -11.66 -9.35 12.46
N THR A 636 -12.30 -9.75 13.56
CA THR A 636 -13.75 -10.00 13.68
C THR A 636 -14.20 -9.67 15.10
N THR A 637 -15.51 -9.58 15.32
CA THR A 637 -16.11 -9.41 16.66
C THR A 637 -16.06 -10.66 17.52
N VAL A 638 -15.88 -11.81 16.88
CA VAL A 638 -16.01 -13.12 17.49
C VAL A 638 -14.90 -13.36 18.52
N PRO A 639 -15.23 -13.73 19.77
CA PRO A 639 -14.25 -14.01 20.82
C PRO A 639 -13.31 -15.17 20.46
N SER A 640 -12.13 -15.19 21.09
CA SER A 640 -11.11 -16.23 20.86
C SER A 640 -11.61 -17.66 21.11
N GLY A 641 -12.50 -17.85 22.09
CA GLY A 641 -13.10 -19.15 22.39
C GLY A 641 -13.98 -19.69 21.25
N GLU A 642 -14.77 -18.82 20.61
CA GLU A 642 -15.61 -19.19 19.47
C GLU A 642 -14.77 -19.39 18.20
N LYS A 643 -13.71 -18.60 17.98
CA LYS A 643 -12.73 -18.85 16.91
C LYS A 643 -12.09 -20.22 17.02
N LEU A 644 -11.74 -20.65 18.23
CA LEU A 644 -11.19 -21.97 18.50
C LEU A 644 -12.23 -23.09 18.29
N ALA A 645 -13.50 -22.86 18.63
CA ALA A 645 -14.59 -23.80 18.34
C ALA A 645 -14.86 -23.91 16.83
N ALA A 646 -14.75 -22.80 16.08
CA ALA A 646 -14.82 -22.80 14.63
C ALA A 646 -13.67 -23.60 14.01
N LEU A 647 -12.45 -23.50 14.55
CA LEU A 647 -11.33 -24.37 14.14
C LEU A 647 -11.66 -25.86 14.32
N ASP A 648 -12.34 -26.24 15.40
CA ASP A 648 -12.81 -27.61 15.61
C ASP A 648 -13.86 -28.03 14.57
N SER A 649 -14.73 -27.09 14.15
CA SER A 649 -15.68 -27.32 13.05
C SER A 649 -14.99 -27.48 11.69
N VAL A 650 -13.98 -26.66 11.39
CA VAL A 650 -13.13 -26.81 10.19
C VAL A 650 -12.52 -28.20 10.16
N LYS A 651 -11.92 -28.63 11.28
CA LYS A 651 -11.29 -29.95 11.44
C LYS A 651 -12.27 -31.11 11.19
N ARG A 652 -13.53 -30.94 11.58
CA ARG A 652 -14.61 -31.92 11.38
C ARG A 652 -15.08 -32.00 9.93
N ILE A 653 -15.09 -30.88 9.20
CA ILE A 653 -15.44 -30.84 7.76
C ILE A 653 -14.28 -31.40 6.92
N SER A 654 -13.05 -30.95 7.16
CA SER A 654 -11.84 -31.41 6.47
C SER A 654 -10.66 -31.49 7.43
N ALA A 655 -10.21 -32.72 7.69
CA ALA A 655 -9.11 -32.97 8.61
C ALA A 655 -7.81 -32.26 8.18
N THR A 656 -7.50 -32.29 6.88
CA THR A 656 -6.31 -31.67 6.30
C THR A 656 -6.33 -30.14 6.45
N VAL A 657 -7.44 -29.50 6.06
CA VAL A 657 -7.60 -28.04 6.19
C VAL A 657 -7.52 -27.61 7.66
N GLY A 658 -8.12 -28.38 8.58
CA GLY A 658 -8.06 -28.10 10.02
C GLY A 658 -6.63 -28.13 10.57
N TRP A 659 -5.82 -29.12 10.19
CA TRP A 659 -4.41 -29.16 10.57
C TRP A 659 -3.59 -28.03 9.94
N ASP A 660 -3.83 -27.72 8.67
CA ASP A 660 -3.14 -26.62 7.99
C ASP A 660 -3.45 -25.27 8.62
N LEU A 661 -4.73 -25.02 8.92
CA LEU A 661 -5.19 -23.80 9.57
C LEU A 661 -4.69 -23.67 11.01
N LEU A 662 -4.67 -24.76 11.79
CA LEU A 662 -4.10 -24.76 13.15
C LEU A 662 -2.65 -24.26 13.15
N PHE A 663 -1.85 -24.71 12.19
CA PHE A 663 -0.45 -24.30 12.08
C PHE A 663 -0.27 -22.94 11.40
N ALA A 664 -1.21 -22.50 10.55
CA ALA A 664 -1.24 -21.13 10.03
C ALA A 664 -1.55 -20.10 11.13
N LEU A 665 -2.35 -20.48 12.12
CA LEU A 665 -2.68 -19.68 13.32
C LEU A 665 -1.65 -19.81 14.44
N TRP A 666 -0.66 -20.71 14.28
CA TRP A 666 0.35 -20.98 15.30
C TRP A 666 1.17 -19.72 15.62
N PRO A 667 1.67 -19.56 16.86
CA PRO A 667 2.51 -18.42 17.22
C PRO A 667 3.73 -18.25 16.29
N ASP A 668 3.68 -17.26 15.40
CA ASP A 668 4.83 -16.83 14.59
C ASP A 668 4.82 -15.30 14.47
N TYR A 669 5.81 -14.65 15.08
CA TYR A 669 5.93 -13.18 15.08
C TYR A 669 6.39 -12.60 13.73
N SER A 670 6.77 -13.46 12.78
CA SER A 670 7.14 -13.06 11.42
C SER A 670 5.99 -13.22 10.41
N ALA A 671 4.86 -13.83 10.82
CA ALA A 671 3.72 -14.02 9.95
C ALA A 671 3.01 -12.70 9.63
N VAL A 672 2.75 -12.47 8.36
CA VAL A 672 1.94 -11.34 7.87
C VAL A 672 0.56 -11.87 7.53
N ILE A 673 -0.49 -11.31 8.15
CA ILE A 673 -1.87 -11.61 7.83
C ILE A 673 -2.52 -10.36 7.25
N THR A 674 -3.14 -10.52 6.08
CA THR A 674 -3.96 -9.47 5.46
C THR A 674 -5.32 -9.42 6.16
N PRO A 675 -5.79 -8.24 6.62
CA PRO A 675 -7.11 -8.12 7.24
C PRO A 675 -8.23 -8.53 6.27
N PRO A 676 -9.30 -9.18 6.77
CA PRO A 676 -10.46 -9.53 5.95
C PRO A 676 -11.22 -8.29 5.48
N ALA A 677 -11.96 -8.41 4.38
CA ALA A 677 -12.85 -7.37 3.88
C ALA A 677 -13.90 -6.97 4.93
N THR A 678 -14.09 -5.67 5.13
CA THR A 678 -15.05 -5.12 6.12
C THR A 678 -16.40 -4.82 5.48
N PRO A 679 -17.53 -4.96 6.22
CA PRO A 679 -18.83 -4.46 5.79
C PRO A 679 -18.79 -2.94 5.57
N HIS A 680 -19.68 -2.42 4.73
CA HIS A 680 -19.70 -1.00 4.38
C HIS A 680 -20.72 -0.19 5.22
N PHE A 681 -21.88 -0.77 5.54
CA PHE A 681 -23.00 -0.13 6.24
C PHE A 681 -23.40 -0.83 7.55
N ARG A 682 -22.90 -2.05 7.85
CA ARG A 682 -23.09 -2.78 9.12
C ARG A 682 -22.02 -2.45 10.16
N ALA A 683 -22.05 -1.22 10.68
CA ALA A 683 -21.12 -0.80 11.75
C ALA A 683 -21.36 -1.55 13.08
N ASP A 684 -22.52 -2.20 13.23
CA ASP A 684 -22.87 -3.09 14.34
C ASP A 684 -22.06 -4.41 14.33
N TRP A 685 -21.74 -4.95 13.14
CA TRP A 685 -20.91 -6.16 12.99
C TRP A 685 -19.42 -5.89 13.09
N CYS A 686 -19.02 -4.65 12.83
CA CYS A 686 -17.65 -4.22 12.94
C CYS A 686 -17.62 -3.08 13.97
N PRO A 687 -17.75 -3.35 15.28
CA PRO A 687 -17.49 -2.37 16.31
C PRO A 687 -16.01 -2.05 16.18
N LEU A 688 -15.74 -1.00 15.43
CA LEU A 688 -14.44 -0.49 15.02
C LEU A 688 -13.63 -0.22 16.31
N THR A 689 -12.99 -1.23 16.88
CA THR A 689 -12.12 -1.12 18.05
C THR A 689 -10.74 -1.59 17.67
N ASP A 690 -9.78 -0.66 17.55
CA ASP A 690 -8.36 -0.97 17.36
C ASP A 690 -7.72 -1.38 18.68
N LYS A 691 -8.52 -1.82 19.66
CA LYS A 691 -7.99 -2.25 20.93
C LYS A 691 -7.12 -3.46 20.64
N PRO A 692 -5.81 -3.40 20.91
CA PRO A 692 -4.96 -4.56 20.72
C PRO A 692 -5.52 -5.70 21.57
N VAL A 693 -5.46 -6.92 21.03
CA VAL A 693 -5.79 -8.12 21.80
C VAL A 693 -4.97 -8.09 23.07
N LYS A 694 -5.63 -8.24 24.22
CA LYS A 694 -4.90 -8.25 25.49
C LYS A 694 -3.90 -9.41 25.51
N TRP A 695 -2.78 -9.21 26.18
CA TRP A 695 -1.76 -10.25 26.28
C TRP A 695 -2.34 -11.55 26.87
N GLU A 696 -3.25 -11.46 27.84
CA GLU A 696 -3.90 -12.63 28.44
C GLU A 696 -4.80 -13.36 27.43
N GLU A 697 -5.63 -12.64 26.68
CA GLU A 697 -6.55 -13.22 25.68
C GLU A 697 -5.77 -13.91 24.55
N ARG A 698 -4.69 -13.27 24.08
CA ARG A 698 -3.75 -13.83 23.11
C ARG A 698 -3.08 -15.09 23.64
N SER A 699 -2.61 -15.07 24.88
CA SER A 699 -1.96 -16.23 25.50
C SER A 699 -2.94 -17.40 25.65
N SER A 700 -4.18 -17.14 26.08
CA SER A 700 -5.23 -18.15 26.17
C SER A 700 -5.60 -18.74 24.80
N PHE A 701 -5.62 -17.93 23.74
CA PHE A 701 -5.86 -18.43 22.38
C PHE A 701 -4.74 -19.39 21.95
N PHE A 702 -3.48 -19.02 22.15
CA PHE A 702 -2.33 -19.86 21.83
C PHE A 702 -2.30 -21.15 22.64
N GLN A 703 -2.60 -21.09 23.94
CA GLN A 703 -2.76 -22.29 24.76
C GLN A 703 -3.87 -23.19 24.20
N GLY A 704 -4.99 -22.61 23.76
CA GLY A 704 -6.09 -23.35 23.14
C GLY A 704 -5.74 -24.02 21.81
N LEU A 705 -4.81 -23.47 21.03
CA LEU A 705 -4.24 -24.12 19.83
C LEU A 705 -3.35 -25.31 20.21
N VAL A 706 -2.50 -25.13 21.22
CA VAL A 706 -1.64 -26.20 21.74
C VAL A 706 -2.51 -27.35 22.25
N GLU A 707 -3.51 -27.07 23.09
CA GLU A 707 -4.43 -28.09 23.62
C GLU A 707 -5.10 -28.91 22.50
N ARG A 708 -5.53 -28.28 21.40
CA ARG A 708 -6.08 -28.98 20.22
C ARG A 708 -5.05 -29.85 19.52
N ALA A 709 -3.84 -29.32 19.29
CA ALA A 709 -2.77 -30.09 18.68
C ALA A 709 -2.39 -31.36 19.47
N LEU A 710 -2.55 -31.34 20.81
CA LEU A 710 -2.27 -32.48 21.68
C LEU A 710 -3.48 -33.43 21.86
N THR A 711 -4.71 -32.98 21.57
CA THR A 711 -5.94 -33.75 21.83
C THR A 711 -6.58 -34.36 20.58
N TRP A 712 -6.32 -33.82 19.39
CA TRP A 712 -6.83 -34.38 18.14
C TRP A 712 -6.21 -35.77 17.88
N SER A 713 -7.07 -36.79 17.84
CA SER A 713 -6.64 -38.21 17.84
C SER A 713 -6.09 -38.71 16.49
N ASP A 714 -6.28 -37.97 15.41
CA ASP A 714 -5.77 -38.30 14.08
C ASP A 714 -4.42 -37.62 13.76
N VAL A 715 -3.60 -37.39 14.80
CA VAL A 715 -2.26 -36.82 14.66
C VAL A 715 -1.37 -37.76 13.83
N THR A 716 -0.80 -37.22 12.76
CA THR A 716 0.13 -37.96 11.88
C THR A 716 1.58 -37.61 12.23
N SER A 717 2.54 -38.43 11.81
CA SER A 717 3.97 -38.13 11.95
C SER A 717 4.38 -36.80 11.28
N SER A 718 3.68 -36.40 10.21
CA SER A 718 3.86 -35.09 9.58
C SER A 718 3.39 -33.94 10.46
N ASN A 719 2.28 -34.11 11.19
CA ASN A 719 1.80 -33.13 12.17
C ASN A 719 2.74 -33.04 13.37
N LEU A 720 3.26 -34.17 13.87
CA LEU A 720 4.28 -34.19 14.92
C LEU A 720 5.56 -33.47 14.49
N LYS A 721 6.01 -33.68 13.24
CA LYS A 721 7.14 -32.92 12.68
C LYS A 721 6.88 -31.40 12.69
N ARG A 722 5.69 -30.96 12.27
CA ARG A 722 5.32 -29.53 12.34
C ARG A 722 5.35 -29.05 13.78
N LEU A 723 4.74 -29.78 14.71
CA LEU A 723 4.73 -29.45 16.14
C LEU A 723 6.15 -29.25 16.67
N VAL A 724 7.08 -30.17 16.39
CA VAL A 724 8.50 -30.04 16.76
C VAL A 724 9.13 -28.78 16.17
N ASN A 725 8.99 -28.53 14.87
CA ASN A 725 9.55 -27.34 14.20
C ASN A 725 9.03 -26.00 14.75
N HIS A 726 7.89 -26.01 15.43
CA HIS A 726 7.26 -24.83 15.99
C HIS A 726 7.39 -24.71 17.52
N ILE A 727 8.03 -25.67 18.22
CA ILE A 727 8.26 -25.61 19.69
C ILE A 727 9.00 -24.32 20.09
N ASN A 728 9.97 -23.88 19.29
CA ASN A 728 10.80 -22.72 19.57
C ASN A 728 10.23 -21.39 19.02
N ARG A 729 9.02 -21.40 18.45
CA ARG A 729 8.40 -20.22 17.83
C ARG A 729 7.25 -19.70 18.66
N GLY A 730 7.49 -18.67 19.45
CA GLY A 730 6.45 -17.91 20.15
C GLY A 730 5.56 -18.66 21.15
N ILE A 731 5.86 -19.93 21.46
CA ILE A 731 5.16 -20.76 22.45
C ILE A 731 5.73 -20.49 23.86
N MET A 732 4.85 -20.40 24.86
CA MET A 732 5.23 -20.17 26.25
C MET A 732 5.92 -21.39 26.88
N PRO A 733 6.82 -21.21 27.86
CA PRO A 733 7.57 -22.32 28.47
C PRO A 733 6.68 -23.47 28.98
N GLU A 734 5.56 -23.14 29.63
CA GLU A 734 4.60 -24.13 30.15
C GLU A 734 3.98 -25.00 29.05
N ASP A 735 3.69 -24.41 27.88
CA ASP A 735 3.12 -25.14 26.75
C ASP A 735 4.20 -25.91 25.99
N ARG A 736 5.45 -25.42 25.94
CA ARG A 736 6.59 -26.20 25.43
C ARG A 736 6.79 -27.47 26.24
N VAL A 737 6.69 -27.38 27.57
CA VAL A 737 6.76 -28.56 28.46
C VAL A 737 5.65 -29.54 28.14
N LYS A 738 4.39 -29.09 27.98
CA LYS A 738 3.28 -29.98 27.60
C LYS A 738 3.51 -30.68 26.26
N ILE A 739 4.04 -29.96 25.27
CA ILE A 739 4.38 -30.54 23.95
C ILE A 739 5.47 -31.60 24.09
N ILE A 740 6.54 -31.31 24.85
CA ILE A 740 7.64 -32.25 25.10
C ILE A 740 7.12 -33.49 25.84
N ASP A 741 6.29 -33.32 26.86
CA ASP A 741 5.70 -34.42 27.63
C ASP A 741 4.77 -35.28 26.75
N TYR A 742 3.95 -34.66 25.90
CA TYR A 742 3.10 -35.38 24.95
C TYR A 742 3.90 -36.19 23.93
N LEU A 743 4.97 -35.61 23.39
CA LEU A 743 5.90 -36.34 22.51
C LEU A 743 6.59 -37.48 23.27
N ASP A 744 6.87 -37.31 24.57
CA ASP A 744 7.45 -38.35 25.41
C ASP A 744 6.49 -39.52 25.63
N GLU A 745 5.22 -39.24 25.93
CA GLU A 745 4.17 -40.26 26.04
C GLU A 745 3.98 -41.03 24.73
N LEU A 746 3.90 -40.32 23.61
CA LEU A 746 3.76 -40.93 22.28
C LEU A 746 4.99 -41.75 21.84
N ALA A 747 6.19 -41.47 22.39
CA ALA A 747 7.39 -42.23 22.09
C ALA A 747 7.26 -43.73 22.46
N PHE A 748 6.39 -44.06 23.41
CA PHE A 748 6.09 -45.43 23.85
C PHE A 748 4.91 -46.07 23.10
N SER A 749 4.20 -45.32 22.25
CA SER A 749 3.09 -45.85 21.45
C SER A 749 3.59 -46.84 20.41
N THR A 750 2.81 -47.91 20.20
CA THR A 750 3.06 -48.92 19.16
C THR A 750 2.41 -48.57 17.82
N GLU A 751 1.70 -47.45 17.75
CA GLU A 751 1.02 -46.97 16.54
C GLU A 751 1.99 -46.38 15.51
N TYR A 752 3.16 -45.90 15.95
CA TYR A 752 4.19 -45.34 15.09
C TYR A 752 5.17 -46.42 14.64
N ASN A 753 5.17 -46.70 13.34
CA ASN A 753 6.17 -47.57 12.74
C ASN A 753 7.55 -46.87 12.71
N ASP A 754 8.58 -47.60 12.29
CA ASP A 754 9.96 -47.10 12.31
C ASP A 754 10.18 -45.87 11.39
N ASP A 755 9.38 -45.70 10.33
CA ASP A 755 9.42 -44.54 9.43
C ASP A 755 8.85 -43.28 10.07
N ASP A 756 7.70 -43.42 10.71
CA ASP A 756 7.07 -42.35 11.48
C ASP A 756 8.01 -41.91 12.61
N ARG A 757 8.62 -42.87 13.30
CA ARG A 757 9.62 -42.61 14.33
C ARG A 757 10.83 -41.87 13.79
N TYR A 758 11.37 -42.27 12.63
CA TYR A 758 12.48 -41.58 11.99
C TYR A 758 12.14 -40.11 11.68
N LEU A 759 10.94 -39.82 11.17
CA LEU A 759 10.52 -38.47 10.82
C LEU A 759 10.53 -37.54 12.05
N VAL A 760 9.96 -37.99 13.16
CA VAL A 760 9.92 -37.24 14.43
C VAL A 760 11.32 -37.14 15.03
N TRP A 761 12.03 -38.27 15.12
CA TRP A 761 13.39 -38.36 15.64
C TRP A 761 14.36 -37.39 14.95
N HIS A 762 14.37 -37.42 13.61
CA HIS A 762 15.24 -36.59 12.80
C HIS A 762 14.95 -35.10 13.02
N THR A 763 13.67 -34.73 13.10
CA THR A 763 13.25 -33.34 13.33
C THR A 763 13.65 -32.85 14.72
N LEU A 764 13.42 -33.66 15.77
CA LEU A 764 13.87 -33.38 17.14
C LEU A 764 15.39 -33.21 17.20
N ARG A 765 16.13 -34.12 16.56
CA ARG A 765 17.60 -34.09 16.51
C ARG A 765 18.10 -32.82 15.83
N GLN A 766 17.51 -32.43 14.70
CA GLN A 766 17.88 -31.21 13.99
C GLN A 766 17.64 -29.96 14.83
N LEU A 767 16.46 -29.85 15.46
CA LEU A 767 16.11 -28.74 16.34
C LEU A 767 17.08 -28.65 17.52
N ALA A 768 17.29 -29.77 18.23
CA ALA A 768 18.18 -29.82 19.39
C ALA A 768 19.63 -29.49 19.00
N THR A 769 20.13 -30.02 17.87
CA THR A 769 21.49 -29.73 17.38
C THR A 769 21.66 -28.26 17.03
N SER A 770 20.67 -27.64 16.38
CA SER A 770 20.70 -26.21 16.07
C SER A 770 20.82 -25.36 17.34
N HIS A 771 19.95 -25.60 18.33
CA HIS A 771 19.98 -24.87 19.60
C HIS A 771 21.25 -25.16 20.41
N TYR A 772 21.77 -26.38 20.38
CA TYR A 772 23.02 -26.74 21.05
C TYR A 772 24.22 -25.93 20.52
N HIS A 773 24.35 -25.81 19.19
CA HIS A 773 25.42 -25.02 18.56
C HIS A 773 25.28 -23.52 18.81
N HIS A 774 24.05 -23.04 18.99
CA HIS A 774 23.73 -21.65 19.21
C HIS A 774 23.35 -21.31 20.65
N ARG A 775 23.75 -22.14 21.64
CA ARG A 775 23.44 -21.96 23.07
C ARG A 775 23.84 -20.61 23.67
N ALA A 776 24.76 -19.88 23.03
CA ALA A 776 25.18 -18.54 23.43
C ALA A 776 24.35 -17.41 22.80
N ALA A 777 23.44 -17.72 21.87
CA ALA A 777 22.60 -16.74 21.18
C ALA A 777 21.26 -16.55 21.91
N GLU A 778 20.74 -15.31 21.94
CA GLU A 778 19.52 -14.96 22.67
C GLU A 778 18.25 -15.67 22.16
N TRP A 779 18.22 -16.09 20.89
CA TRP A 779 17.09 -16.82 20.30
C TRP A 779 17.07 -18.31 20.66
N SER A 780 18.14 -18.83 21.27
CA SER A 780 18.23 -20.26 21.59
C SER A 780 17.34 -20.65 22.77
N LEU A 781 16.83 -21.89 22.75
CA LEU A 781 16.12 -22.47 23.89
C LEU A 781 17.05 -22.59 25.11
N PRO A 782 16.48 -22.57 26.34
CA PRO A 782 17.23 -22.82 27.57
C PRO A 782 17.97 -24.17 27.53
N GLU A 783 19.16 -24.24 28.13
CA GLU A 783 20.00 -25.45 28.12
C GLU A 783 19.24 -26.69 28.65
N GLU A 784 18.47 -26.52 29.74
CA GLU A 784 17.63 -27.60 30.29
C GLU A 784 16.58 -28.13 29.29
N GLU A 785 15.98 -27.25 28.48
CA GLU A 785 15.01 -27.67 27.46
C GLU A 785 15.71 -28.34 26.27
N VAL A 786 16.89 -27.86 25.88
CA VAL A 786 17.72 -28.49 24.83
C VAL A 786 18.13 -29.90 25.25
N ASP A 787 18.56 -30.08 26.50
CA ASP A 787 18.91 -31.39 27.06
C ASP A 787 17.69 -32.33 27.07
N ARG A 788 16.51 -31.84 27.47
CA ARG A 788 15.27 -32.63 27.38
C ARG A 788 14.92 -33.02 25.94
N LEU A 789 15.12 -32.15 24.95
CA LEU A 789 14.92 -32.49 23.54
C LEU A 789 15.90 -33.56 23.05
N LEU A 790 17.13 -33.57 23.56
CA LEU A 790 18.12 -34.61 23.27
C LEU A 790 17.72 -35.96 23.86
N GLU A 791 17.32 -35.98 25.14
CA GLU A 791 16.79 -37.19 25.79
C GLU A 791 15.55 -37.73 25.06
N LEU A 792 14.63 -36.83 24.67
CA LEU A 792 13.43 -37.19 23.92
C LEU A 792 13.78 -37.73 22.53
N SER A 793 14.76 -37.14 21.84
CA SER A 793 15.27 -37.67 20.58
C SER A 793 15.78 -39.09 20.76
N ASP A 794 16.55 -39.39 21.81
CA ASP A 794 17.02 -40.76 22.07
C ASP A 794 15.88 -41.77 22.29
N ARG A 795 14.75 -41.35 22.84
CA ARG A 795 13.55 -42.20 23.00
C ARG A 795 12.83 -42.46 21.67
N TRP A 796 12.74 -41.46 20.80
CA TRP A 796 12.13 -41.58 19.46
C TRP A 796 13.00 -42.32 18.44
N LYS A 797 14.23 -42.65 18.80
CA LYS A 797 15.20 -43.31 17.95
C LYS A 797 14.60 -44.57 17.27
N PRO A 798 14.70 -44.69 15.94
CA PRO A 798 14.20 -45.86 15.22
C PRO A 798 15.02 -47.11 15.60
N THR A 799 14.37 -48.27 15.52
CA THR A 799 14.99 -49.57 15.81
C THR A 799 15.83 -50.08 14.65
N SER A 800 15.47 -49.72 13.41
CA SER A 800 16.22 -50.03 12.20
C SER A 800 17.60 -49.38 12.22
N PRO A 801 18.69 -50.16 12.06
CA PRO A 801 20.04 -49.63 11.91
C PRO A 801 20.16 -48.67 10.72
N VAL A 802 19.43 -48.93 9.64
CA VAL A 802 19.42 -48.10 8.43
C VAL A 802 18.83 -46.72 8.72
N LEU A 803 17.64 -46.67 9.31
CA LEU A 803 16.96 -45.40 9.60
C LEU A 803 17.72 -44.55 10.61
N ARG A 804 18.31 -45.19 11.63
CA ARG A 804 19.14 -44.50 12.62
C ARG A 804 20.33 -43.77 12.01
N HIS A 805 20.88 -44.27 10.90
CA HIS A 805 22.04 -43.69 10.23
C HIS A 805 21.69 -42.89 8.97
N LEU A 806 20.44 -42.96 8.49
CA LEU A 806 20.00 -42.31 7.25
C LEU A 806 20.29 -40.81 7.20
N TYR A 807 20.17 -40.10 8.33
CA TYR A 807 20.45 -38.66 8.40
C TYR A 807 21.89 -38.29 8.01
N LEU A 808 22.87 -39.20 8.21
CA LEU A 808 24.26 -38.99 7.83
C LEU A 808 24.40 -38.87 6.31
N PHE A 809 23.52 -39.51 5.55
CA PHE A 809 23.48 -39.49 4.09
C PHE A 809 22.61 -38.34 3.56
N ASN A 810 22.70 -37.19 4.23
CA ASN A 810 22.22 -35.90 3.77
C ASN A 810 23.42 -34.99 3.46
N HIS A 811 23.24 -33.94 2.66
CA HIS A 811 24.35 -33.04 2.29
C HIS A 811 24.94 -32.31 3.50
N ASN A 812 24.10 -31.96 4.47
CA ASN A 812 24.51 -31.39 5.75
C ASN A 812 23.78 -32.12 6.89
N PRO A 813 24.38 -33.18 7.48
CA PRO A 813 23.71 -34.02 8.47
C PRO A 813 23.57 -33.36 9.85
N GLY A 814 24.24 -32.24 10.11
CA GLY A 814 24.21 -31.53 11.40
C GLY A 814 24.68 -32.41 12.56
N LEU A 815 25.99 -32.40 12.87
CA LEU A 815 26.55 -33.20 13.97
C LEU A 815 26.47 -32.42 15.28
N LEU A 816 26.14 -33.06 16.40
CA LEU A 816 25.99 -32.38 17.70
C LEU A 816 27.32 -31.88 18.26
N ASP A 817 28.37 -32.66 18.07
CA ASP A 817 29.71 -32.46 18.60
C ASP A 817 30.65 -31.71 17.63
N CYS A 818 30.15 -31.29 16.47
CA CYS A 818 30.92 -30.55 15.47
C CYS A 818 30.06 -29.48 14.79
N ALA A 819 30.40 -28.20 15.00
CA ALA A 819 29.70 -27.05 14.42
C ALA A 819 30.30 -26.69 13.04
N LEU A 820 29.46 -26.44 12.04
CA LEU A 820 29.84 -26.15 10.64
C LEU A 820 30.78 -24.93 10.47
N HIS A 821 30.94 -24.08 11.49
CA HIS A 821 31.56 -22.75 11.39
C HIS A 821 32.95 -22.63 12.03
N ARG A 822 33.57 -23.71 12.54
CA ARG A 822 34.90 -23.62 13.18
C ARG A 822 36.05 -24.28 12.42
N ASP A 823 35.82 -25.32 11.62
CA ASP A 823 36.80 -25.88 10.66
C ASP A 823 36.07 -26.75 9.62
N LEU A 824 35.98 -26.29 8.37
CA LEU A 824 35.25 -26.97 7.29
C LEU A 824 35.88 -28.32 6.91
N ASP A 825 37.22 -28.40 6.97
CA ASP A 825 37.96 -29.61 6.62
C ASP A 825 37.80 -30.72 7.67
N ASP A 826 37.80 -30.36 8.96
CA ASP A 826 37.58 -31.32 10.06
C ASP A 826 36.12 -31.83 10.10
N TYR A 827 35.14 -30.96 9.83
CA TYR A 827 33.73 -31.37 9.76
C TYR A 827 33.49 -32.41 8.66
N GLY A 828 34.05 -32.18 7.47
CA GLY A 828 33.94 -33.12 6.35
C GLY A 828 34.53 -34.50 6.67
N GLN A 829 35.71 -34.53 7.29
CA GLN A 829 36.36 -35.78 7.70
C GLN A 829 35.56 -36.55 8.77
N ILE A 830 34.99 -35.86 9.75
CA ILE A 830 34.18 -36.49 10.81
C ILE A 830 32.88 -37.07 10.22
N VAL A 831 32.21 -36.35 9.31
CA VAL A 831 31.00 -36.86 8.62
C VAL A 831 31.33 -38.10 7.80
N GLU A 832 32.43 -38.07 7.04
CA GLU A 832 32.88 -39.22 6.25
C GLU A 832 33.19 -40.43 7.14
N GLN A 833 33.95 -40.24 8.22
CA GLN A 833 34.24 -41.32 9.18
C GLN A 833 32.95 -41.93 9.76
N ARG A 834 31.98 -41.10 10.17
CA ARG A 834 30.69 -41.61 10.71
C ARG A 834 29.87 -42.37 9.68
N ARG A 835 29.88 -41.93 8.43
CA ARG A 835 29.24 -42.68 7.34
C ARG A 835 29.94 -44.02 7.13
N GLN A 836 31.27 -44.07 7.20
CA GLN A 836 32.03 -45.34 7.12
C GLN A 836 31.72 -46.29 8.28
N ASP A 837 31.60 -45.76 9.51
CA ASP A 837 31.22 -46.53 10.68
C ASP A 837 29.79 -47.08 10.55
N ALA A 838 28.85 -46.23 10.09
CA ALA A 838 27.47 -46.61 9.83
C ALA A 838 27.35 -47.71 8.76
N LEU A 839 28.09 -47.58 7.65
CA LEU A 839 28.14 -48.62 6.61
C LEU A 839 28.75 -49.91 7.15
N SER A 840 29.79 -49.83 7.99
CA SER A 840 30.39 -51.03 8.59
C SER A 840 29.40 -51.79 9.48
N GLU A 841 28.55 -51.06 10.22
CA GLU A 841 27.48 -51.67 11.02
C GLU A 841 26.40 -52.30 10.13
N ILE A 842 25.88 -51.57 9.14
CA ILE A 842 24.83 -52.05 8.22
C ILE A 842 25.32 -53.27 7.41
N LEU A 843 26.59 -53.31 7.01
CA LEU A 843 27.15 -54.42 6.24
C LEU A 843 27.51 -55.66 7.09
N SER A 844 27.49 -55.55 8.42
CA SER A 844 27.84 -56.64 9.34
C SER A 844 26.71 -57.64 9.60
N VAL A 845 25.47 -57.30 9.23
CA VAL A 845 24.29 -58.16 9.40
C VAL A 845 24.02 -59.07 8.19
N PRO A 846 23.41 -60.26 8.38
CA PRO A 846 23.13 -61.19 7.29
C PRO A 846 22.22 -60.64 6.16
N GLN A 847 21.37 -59.66 6.47
CA GLN A 847 20.43 -59.00 5.54
C GLN A 847 21.02 -57.74 4.86
N LYS A 848 22.36 -57.63 4.82
CA LYS A 848 23.10 -56.43 4.37
C LYS A 848 22.67 -55.84 3.01
N LEU A 849 22.21 -56.65 2.06
CA LEU A 849 21.81 -56.16 0.73
C LEU A 849 20.43 -55.51 0.75
N ASP A 850 19.47 -56.11 1.47
CA ASP A 850 18.12 -55.57 1.65
C ASP A 850 18.17 -54.23 2.42
N ASP A 851 18.97 -54.18 3.49
CA ASP A 851 19.18 -52.96 4.28
C ASP A 851 19.88 -51.84 3.47
N LEU A 852 20.81 -52.22 2.58
CA LEU A 852 21.49 -51.26 1.71
C LEU A 852 20.55 -50.69 0.64
N GLU A 853 19.61 -51.49 0.13
CA GLU A 853 18.59 -51.02 -0.81
C GLU A 853 17.65 -50.00 -0.14
N ILE A 854 17.25 -50.25 1.11
CA ILE A 854 16.43 -49.32 1.91
C ILE A 854 17.21 -48.01 2.16
N LEU A 855 18.51 -48.08 2.47
CA LEU A 855 19.34 -46.90 2.65
C LEU A 855 19.45 -46.10 1.34
N ALA A 856 19.73 -46.80 0.24
CA ALA A 856 19.97 -46.22 -1.07
C ALA A 856 18.73 -45.49 -1.64
N SER A 857 17.54 -46.09 -1.50
CA SER A 857 16.25 -45.50 -1.93
C SER A 857 15.83 -44.28 -1.10
N ARG A 858 16.50 -44.00 0.02
CA ARG A 858 16.09 -42.93 0.94
C ARG A 858 17.14 -41.84 1.13
N ALA A 859 18.42 -42.17 0.98
CA ALA A 859 19.51 -41.21 1.06
C ALA A 859 19.24 -39.98 0.18
N VAL A 860 19.48 -38.78 0.72
CA VAL A 860 19.46 -37.54 -0.08
C VAL A 860 20.77 -37.44 -0.85
N ALA A 861 21.87 -37.85 -0.22
CA ALA A 861 23.19 -37.94 -0.82
C ALA A 861 23.47 -39.32 -1.46
N SER A 862 22.51 -39.88 -2.22
CA SER A 862 22.64 -41.21 -2.87
C SER A 862 23.90 -41.35 -3.71
N TRP A 863 24.28 -40.31 -4.45
CA TRP A 863 25.53 -40.30 -5.22
C TRP A 863 26.78 -40.51 -4.34
N VAL A 864 26.83 -39.86 -3.18
CA VAL A 864 27.95 -39.97 -2.23
C VAL A 864 27.98 -41.36 -1.62
N LEU A 865 26.81 -41.90 -1.22
CA LEU A 865 26.69 -43.27 -0.76
C LEU A 865 27.28 -44.26 -1.78
N GLY A 866 26.96 -44.11 -3.06
CA GLY A 866 27.54 -44.91 -4.13
C GLY A 866 29.07 -44.91 -4.15
N GLN A 867 29.68 -43.71 -4.06
CA GLN A 867 31.14 -43.60 -4.01
C GLN A 867 31.73 -44.32 -2.81
N MET A 868 31.12 -44.18 -1.62
CA MET A 868 31.59 -44.86 -0.41
C MET A 868 31.50 -46.37 -0.52
N LEU A 869 30.47 -46.91 -1.19
CA LEU A 869 30.31 -48.35 -1.42
C LEU A 869 31.39 -48.91 -2.35
N ALA A 870 31.89 -48.12 -3.32
CA ALA A 870 32.99 -48.54 -4.18
C ALA A 870 34.32 -48.72 -3.44
N ASP A 871 34.48 -48.00 -2.32
CA ASP A 871 35.66 -48.06 -1.44
C ASP A 871 35.59 -49.29 -0.48
N ARG A 872 34.46 -50.02 -0.42
CA ARG A 872 34.27 -51.22 0.42
C ARG A 872 34.75 -52.48 -0.29
N GLN A 873 35.48 -53.34 0.43
CA GLN A 873 35.96 -54.62 -0.11
C GLN A 873 34.92 -55.74 0.00
N GLU A 874 33.90 -55.53 0.84
CA GLU A 874 32.85 -56.51 1.15
C GLU A 874 31.70 -56.51 0.12
N LEU A 875 31.78 -55.66 -0.91
CA LEU A 875 30.80 -55.46 -1.97
C LEU A 875 31.46 -55.45 -3.36
N ASP A 876 30.91 -56.25 -4.26
CA ASP A 876 31.24 -56.21 -5.69
C ASP A 876 30.16 -55.45 -6.47
N PHE A 877 30.48 -55.02 -7.69
CA PHE A 877 29.52 -54.35 -8.58
C PHE A 877 28.24 -55.18 -8.76
N TRP A 878 28.36 -56.51 -8.82
CA TRP A 878 27.23 -57.41 -9.02
C TRP A 878 26.24 -57.45 -7.85
N ASP A 879 26.65 -57.01 -6.66
CA ASP A 879 25.76 -56.92 -5.49
C ASP A 879 24.71 -55.80 -5.65
N ILE A 880 25.01 -54.79 -6.47
CA ILE A 880 24.13 -53.62 -6.73
C ILE A 880 23.74 -53.47 -8.20
N ALA A 881 24.27 -54.31 -9.11
CA ALA A 881 24.05 -54.17 -10.56
C ALA A 881 22.56 -54.21 -10.94
N LEU A 882 21.74 -54.99 -10.23
CA LEU A 882 20.29 -55.07 -10.46
C LEU A 882 19.55 -53.75 -10.18
N TRP A 883 20.12 -52.85 -9.36
CA TRP A 883 19.51 -51.54 -9.08
C TRP A 883 19.52 -50.60 -10.29
N VAL A 884 20.34 -50.88 -11.31
CA VAL A 884 20.25 -50.19 -12.60
C VAL A 884 18.88 -50.37 -13.25
N ASP A 885 18.29 -51.55 -13.07
CA ASP A 885 17.02 -51.92 -13.68
C ASP A 885 15.81 -51.42 -12.87
N SER A 886 16.04 -50.72 -11.75
CA SER A 886 14.99 -50.18 -10.88
C SER A 886 14.36 -48.89 -11.43
N SER A 887 13.07 -48.70 -11.17
CA SER A 887 12.38 -47.43 -11.45
C SER A 887 12.70 -46.33 -10.42
N ASP A 888 13.36 -46.65 -9.30
CA ASP A 888 13.78 -45.66 -8.31
C ASP A 888 15.07 -44.93 -8.75
N SER A 889 14.92 -43.63 -9.01
CA SER A 889 16.04 -42.74 -9.40
C SER A 889 17.17 -42.65 -8.37
N LYS A 890 16.91 -42.90 -7.08
CA LYS A 890 17.96 -42.87 -6.05
C LYS A 890 18.82 -44.12 -6.07
N LEU A 891 18.22 -45.29 -6.30
CA LEU A 891 18.95 -46.54 -6.45
C LEU A 891 19.89 -46.49 -7.66
N THR A 892 19.39 -46.00 -8.79
CA THR A 892 20.22 -45.76 -9.98
C THR A 892 21.33 -44.74 -9.73
N ALA A 893 21.06 -43.67 -8.97
CA ALA A 893 22.08 -42.70 -8.56
C ALA A 893 23.17 -43.28 -7.64
N VAL A 894 22.86 -44.25 -6.79
CA VAL A 894 23.87 -44.99 -5.99
C VAL A 894 24.77 -45.80 -6.92
N VAL A 895 24.20 -46.52 -7.90
CA VAL A 895 25.00 -47.29 -8.86
C VAL A 895 25.89 -46.37 -9.69
N ASP A 896 25.37 -45.23 -10.16
CA ASP A 896 26.19 -44.28 -10.91
C ASP A 896 27.32 -43.70 -10.06
N GLY A 897 27.07 -43.39 -8.77
CA GLY A 897 28.09 -42.98 -7.82
C GLY A 897 29.17 -44.05 -7.60
N TYR A 898 28.76 -45.33 -7.48
CA TYR A 898 29.67 -46.47 -7.36
C TYR A 898 30.53 -46.61 -8.62
N LEU A 899 29.90 -46.64 -9.80
CA LEU A 899 30.58 -46.76 -11.08
C LEU A 899 31.56 -45.61 -11.29
N TYR A 900 31.14 -44.38 -11.04
CA TYR A 900 31.97 -43.19 -11.14
C TYR A 900 33.25 -43.31 -10.29
N ARG A 901 33.14 -43.79 -9.05
CA ARG A 901 34.29 -43.98 -8.14
C ARG A 901 35.14 -45.18 -8.52
N ALA A 902 34.51 -46.33 -8.77
CA ALA A 902 35.18 -47.58 -9.11
C ALA A 902 35.97 -47.47 -10.41
N LEU A 903 35.42 -46.85 -11.46
CA LEU A 903 36.11 -46.64 -12.73
C LEU A 903 37.39 -45.83 -12.54
N ARG A 904 37.36 -44.77 -11.73
CA ARG A 904 38.52 -43.90 -11.45
C ARG A 904 39.59 -44.57 -10.56
N GLN A 905 39.21 -45.50 -9.70
CA GLN A 905 40.15 -46.20 -8.81
C GLN A 905 40.73 -47.47 -9.41
N ARG A 906 39.91 -48.24 -10.14
CA ARG A 906 40.24 -49.58 -10.65
C ARG A 906 40.67 -49.57 -12.12
N GLY A 907 40.49 -48.45 -12.82
CA GLY A 907 41.05 -48.19 -14.15
C GLY A 907 40.31 -48.86 -15.32
N ALA A 908 40.85 -48.66 -16.53
CA ALA A 908 40.27 -49.17 -17.78
C ALA A 908 40.28 -50.71 -17.88
N SER A 909 41.21 -51.40 -17.21
CA SER A 909 41.23 -52.87 -17.16
C SER A 909 40.00 -53.44 -16.44
N TRP A 910 39.55 -52.80 -15.35
CA TRP A 910 38.34 -53.20 -14.66
C TRP A 910 37.08 -52.97 -15.49
N LEU A 911 37.02 -51.86 -16.25
CA LEU A 911 35.94 -51.63 -17.22
C LEU A 911 35.90 -52.76 -18.25
N GLN A 912 37.06 -53.17 -18.78
CA GLN A 912 37.15 -54.27 -19.71
C GLN A 912 36.63 -55.58 -19.10
N ASP A 913 37.03 -55.91 -17.87
CA ASP A 913 36.55 -57.12 -17.18
C ASP A 913 35.03 -57.11 -16.97
N VAL A 914 34.44 -55.96 -16.61
CA VAL A 914 32.98 -55.82 -16.43
C VAL A 914 32.24 -55.93 -17.77
N LEU A 915 32.75 -55.32 -18.84
CA LEU A 915 32.14 -55.38 -20.18
C LEU A 915 32.28 -56.76 -20.83
N ASP A 916 33.30 -57.54 -20.47
CA ASP A 916 33.51 -58.89 -20.98
C ASP A 916 32.74 -59.96 -20.15
N ASP A 917 32.13 -59.60 -19.02
CA ASP A 917 31.34 -60.51 -18.16
C ASP A 917 29.94 -60.83 -18.77
N PRO A 918 29.59 -62.10 -18.97
CA PRO A 918 28.32 -62.50 -19.58
C PRO A 918 27.07 -62.23 -18.72
N ARG A 919 27.23 -61.88 -17.43
CA ARG A 919 26.10 -61.53 -16.55
C ARG A 919 25.51 -60.16 -16.83
N LEU A 920 26.23 -59.28 -17.55
CA LEU A 920 25.84 -57.90 -17.78
C LEU A 920 24.64 -57.80 -18.73
N THR A 921 23.51 -57.29 -18.23
CA THR A 921 22.34 -57.02 -19.08
C THR A 921 22.57 -55.81 -19.99
N ALA A 922 21.75 -55.63 -21.03
CA ALA A 922 21.86 -54.48 -21.92
C ALA A 922 21.67 -53.13 -21.19
N LEU A 923 20.77 -53.08 -20.20
CA LEU A 923 20.50 -51.89 -19.39
C LEU A 923 21.67 -51.58 -18.44
N GLN A 924 22.20 -52.60 -17.75
CA GLN A 924 23.39 -52.49 -16.91
C GLN A 924 24.62 -52.06 -17.71
N ARG A 925 24.80 -52.63 -18.90
CA ARG A 925 25.85 -52.24 -19.84
C ARG A 925 25.75 -50.76 -20.22
N ALA A 926 24.54 -50.27 -20.50
CA ALA A 926 24.31 -48.87 -20.80
C ALA A 926 24.61 -47.95 -19.61
N ALA A 927 24.29 -48.35 -18.36
CA ALA A 927 24.61 -47.58 -17.15
C ALA A 927 26.12 -47.54 -16.85
N VAL A 928 26.82 -48.67 -17.02
CA VAL A 928 28.29 -48.72 -16.95
C VAL A 928 28.89 -47.74 -17.95
N LEU A 929 28.50 -47.84 -19.22
CA LEU A 929 28.99 -46.95 -20.29
C LEU A 929 28.63 -45.48 -20.02
N ARG A 930 27.48 -45.19 -19.40
CA ARG A 930 27.09 -43.82 -19.01
C ARG A 930 28.11 -43.15 -18.08
N CYS A 931 28.70 -43.92 -17.16
CA CYS A 931 29.62 -43.42 -16.13
C CYS A 931 31.10 -43.45 -16.54
N VAL A 932 31.43 -43.95 -17.74
CA VAL A 932 32.82 -44.07 -18.20
C VAL A 932 33.49 -42.69 -18.34
N PRO A 933 34.67 -42.47 -17.70
CA PRO A 933 35.42 -41.22 -17.83
C PRO A 933 35.75 -40.88 -19.29
N ALA A 934 35.81 -39.58 -19.60
CA ALA A 934 36.22 -39.07 -20.91
C ALA A 934 37.75 -39.10 -21.06
N GLU A 935 38.34 -40.29 -21.02
CA GLU A 935 39.79 -40.50 -21.06
C GLU A 935 40.17 -41.50 -22.16
N TRP A 936 41.38 -41.36 -22.70
CA TRP A 936 41.82 -42.12 -23.88
C TRP A 936 41.77 -43.64 -23.67
N ASP A 937 42.34 -44.12 -22.56
CA ASP A 937 42.44 -45.55 -22.27
C ASP A 937 41.05 -46.22 -22.16
N TYR A 938 40.04 -45.48 -21.68
CA TYR A 938 38.67 -45.98 -21.62
C TYR A 938 37.99 -45.97 -23.00
N TRP A 939 38.27 -44.96 -23.83
CA TRP A 939 37.77 -44.94 -25.21
C TRP A 939 38.32 -46.11 -26.04
N GLU A 940 39.55 -46.56 -25.79
CA GLU A 940 40.11 -47.77 -26.42
C GLU A 940 39.32 -49.03 -26.02
N VAL A 941 38.98 -49.17 -24.73
CA VAL A 941 38.17 -50.30 -24.23
C VAL A 941 36.77 -50.28 -24.83
N VAL A 942 36.09 -49.13 -24.82
CA VAL A 942 34.75 -48.96 -25.38
C VAL A 942 34.73 -49.16 -26.90
N ALA A 943 35.79 -48.79 -27.62
CA ALA A 943 35.90 -48.95 -29.07
C ALA A 943 36.06 -50.40 -29.54
N ARG A 944 36.29 -51.37 -28.63
CA ARG A 944 36.35 -52.81 -28.96
C ARG A 944 35.03 -53.36 -29.50
N SER A 945 33.91 -52.71 -29.17
CA SER A 945 32.56 -53.05 -29.63
C SER A 945 31.91 -51.82 -30.26
N GLN A 946 31.38 -51.97 -31.48
CA GLN A 946 30.69 -50.87 -32.15
C GLN A 946 29.42 -50.45 -31.41
N ASP A 947 28.73 -51.41 -30.78
CA ASP A 947 27.51 -51.16 -30.02
C ASP A 947 27.81 -50.37 -28.73
N ASP A 948 28.90 -50.70 -28.04
CA ASP A 948 29.34 -50.01 -26.83
C ASP A 948 29.82 -48.59 -27.13
N ASN A 949 30.59 -48.44 -28.20
CA ASN A 949 31.00 -47.13 -28.70
C ASN A 949 29.79 -46.28 -29.07
N ASN A 950 28.80 -46.82 -29.77
CA ASN A 950 27.58 -46.09 -30.09
C ASN A 950 26.77 -45.73 -28.84
N ALA A 951 26.67 -46.63 -27.86
CA ALA A 951 25.95 -46.38 -26.61
C ALA A 951 26.65 -45.32 -25.75
N TYR A 952 27.96 -45.43 -25.53
CA TYR A 952 28.78 -44.47 -24.78
C TYR A 952 28.57 -43.04 -25.27
N TRP A 953 28.79 -42.77 -26.56
CA TRP A 953 28.66 -41.40 -27.07
C TRP A 953 27.23 -40.87 -27.03
N LYS A 954 26.21 -41.75 -27.04
CA LYS A 954 24.80 -41.39 -26.88
C LYS A 954 24.38 -41.13 -25.44
N THR A 955 25.02 -41.72 -24.43
CA THR A 955 24.51 -41.67 -23.05
C THR A 955 25.50 -41.18 -22.00
N ALA A 956 26.81 -41.16 -22.28
CA ALA A 956 27.82 -40.84 -21.28
C ALA A 956 27.71 -39.43 -20.70
N GLU A 957 27.82 -39.34 -19.37
CA GLU A 957 27.86 -38.09 -18.63
C GLU A 957 29.29 -37.52 -18.60
N MET A 958 29.62 -36.75 -19.62
CA MET A 958 30.93 -36.14 -19.75
C MET A 958 30.95 -34.81 -19.00
N ARG A 959 31.44 -34.77 -17.76
CA ARG A 959 31.51 -33.50 -17.01
C ARG A 959 32.68 -32.61 -17.44
N VAL A 960 33.88 -33.19 -17.49
CA VAL A 960 35.10 -32.49 -17.95
C VAL A 960 35.71 -33.28 -19.10
N LEU A 961 36.02 -32.57 -20.18
CA LEU A 961 36.62 -33.12 -21.39
C LEU A 961 38.16 -33.08 -21.27
N PRO A 962 38.86 -34.07 -21.85
CA PRO A 962 40.32 -34.12 -21.82
C PRO A 962 40.91 -32.91 -22.56
N PRO A 963 41.78 -32.09 -21.92
CA PRO A 963 42.20 -30.80 -22.48
C PRO A 963 42.84 -30.84 -23.86
N ASN A 964 43.52 -31.94 -24.19
CA ASN A 964 44.20 -32.14 -25.46
C ASN A 964 43.33 -32.81 -26.55
N ARG A 965 42.05 -33.10 -26.26
CA ARG A 965 41.13 -33.85 -27.14
C ARG A 965 39.68 -33.33 -27.06
N MET A 966 39.45 -32.10 -26.60
CA MET A 966 38.08 -31.57 -26.47
C MET A 966 37.41 -31.46 -27.85
N ARG A 967 38.15 -31.09 -28.91
CA ARG A 967 37.58 -31.04 -30.28
C ARG A 967 37.01 -32.37 -30.73
N TYR A 968 37.72 -33.45 -30.43
CA TYR A 968 37.28 -34.80 -30.78
C TYR A 968 36.01 -35.19 -30.01
N ALA A 969 35.97 -34.93 -28.71
CA ALA A 969 34.80 -35.23 -27.88
C ALA A 969 33.57 -34.41 -28.30
N ILE A 970 33.74 -33.10 -28.55
CA ILE A 970 32.67 -32.23 -29.08
C ILE A 970 32.13 -32.78 -30.40
N GLY A 971 33.03 -33.11 -31.34
CA GLY A 971 32.62 -33.65 -32.65
C GLY A 971 31.81 -34.94 -32.54
N ARG A 972 32.16 -35.83 -31.59
CA ARG A 972 31.41 -37.07 -31.33
C ARG A 972 30.06 -36.82 -30.66
N LEU A 973 29.98 -35.96 -29.64
CA LEU A 973 28.73 -35.60 -28.98
C LEU A 973 27.75 -34.94 -29.95
N VAL A 974 28.24 -34.01 -30.79
CA VAL A 974 27.48 -33.37 -31.86
C VAL A 974 26.93 -34.40 -32.85
N ALA A 975 27.76 -35.33 -33.31
CA ALA A 975 27.34 -36.39 -34.22
C ALA A 975 26.26 -37.32 -33.63
N CYS A 976 26.15 -37.40 -32.30
CA CYS A 976 25.13 -38.14 -31.58
C CYS A 976 23.89 -37.32 -31.22
N GLY A 977 23.77 -36.06 -31.68
CA GLY A 977 22.63 -35.20 -31.37
C GLY A 977 22.65 -34.60 -29.96
N ARG A 978 23.85 -34.44 -29.35
CA ARG A 978 24.04 -34.01 -27.95
C ARG A 978 24.83 -32.71 -27.84
N ALA A 979 24.52 -31.71 -28.67
CA ALA A 979 25.21 -30.42 -28.66
C ALA A 979 25.01 -29.66 -27.34
N TRP A 980 23.82 -29.75 -26.73
CA TRP A 980 23.54 -29.13 -25.42
C TRP A 980 24.36 -29.75 -24.28
N ASP A 981 24.57 -31.06 -24.28
CA ASP A 981 25.45 -31.72 -23.30
C ASP A 981 26.90 -31.30 -23.51
N ALA A 982 27.34 -31.17 -24.77
CA ALA A 982 28.68 -30.67 -25.07
C ALA A 982 28.89 -29.22 -24.59
N ILE A 983 27.87 -28.35 -24.65
CA ILE A 983 27.94 -26.99 -24.07
C ILE A 983 28.16 -27.07 -22.55
N ASP A 984 27.44 -27.95 -21.86
CA ASP A 984 27.62 -28.16 -20.42
C ASP A 984 29.06 -28.62 -20.11
N SER A 985 29.52 -29.69 -20.77
CA SER A 985 30.86 -30.24 -20.59
C SER A 985 31.95 -29.20 -20.87
N VAL A 986 31.81 -28.43 -21.94
CA VAL A 986 32.78 -27.40 -22.34
C VAL A 986 32.84 -26.29 -21.30
N SER A 987 31.69 -25.82 -20.79
CA SER A 987 31.65 -24.76 -19.78
C SER A 987 32.43 -25.14 -18.51
N LEU A 988 32.25 -26.38 -18.05
CA LEU A 988 32.98 -26.94 -16.91
C LEU A 988 34.47 -27.15 -17.23
N SER A 989 34.78 -27.59 -18.45
CA SER A 989 36.16 -27.87 -18.88
C SER A 989 37.00 -26.60 -19.02
N ILE A 990 36.41 -25.50 -19.50
CA ILE A 990 37.07 -24.18 -19.56
C ILE A 990 37.44 -23.73 -18.15
N ARG A 991 36.53 -23.90 -17.19
CA ARG A 991 36.77 -23.54 -15.78
C ARG A 991 37.92 -24.38 -15.18
N SER A 992 37.90 -25.70 -15.36
CA SER A 992 38.96 -26.60 -14.87
C SER A 992 40.32 -26.27 -15.51
N ALA A 993 40.39 -26.10 -16.83
CA ALA A 993 41.64 -25.77 -17.51
C ALA A 993 42.24 -24.43 -17.06
N LYS A 994 41.39 -23.41 -16.80
CA LYS A 994 41.82 -22.12 -16.23
C LYS A 994 42.40 -22.27 -14.82
N GLN A 995 41.78 -23.09 -13.97
CA GLN A 995 42.25 -23.35 -12.60
C GLN A 995 43.60 -24.10 -12.59
N GLU A 996 43.78 -25.06 -13.50
CA GLU A 996 44.98 -25.90 -13.57
C GLU A 996 46.10 -25.29 -14.43
N GLY A 997 45.84 -24.20 -15.15
CA GLY A 997 46.82 -23.56 -16.04
C GLY A 997 47.17 -24.38 -17.29
N VAL A 998 46.29 -25.29 -17.71
CA VAL A 998 46.51 -26.21 -18.83
C VAL A 998 45.96 -25.62 -20.13
N LYS A 999 46.73 -25.69 -21.22
CA LYS A 999 46.25 -25.29 -22.55
C LYS A 999 45.28 -26.31 -23.13
N THR A 1000 44.12 -25.85 -23.59
CA THR A 1000 43.12 -26.67 -24.27
C THR A 1000 43.33 -26.68 -25.78
N ASP A 1001 42.78 -27.67 -26.48
CA ASP A 1001 42.72 -27.68 -27.95
C ASP A 1001 41.53 -26.88 -28.51
N LEU A 1002 40.71 -26.19 -27.70
CA LEU A 1002 39.55 -25.43 -28.16
C LEU A 1002 39.94 -24.24 -29.06
N THR A 1003 39.11 -23.97 -30.07
CA THR A 1003 39.17 -22.76 -30.91
C THR A 1003 37.79 -22.10 -30.97
N ALA A 1004 37.77 -20.80 -31.26
CA ALA A 1004 36.53 -20.05 -31.48
C ALA A 1004 35.60 -20.76 -32.48
N ASP A 1005 36.11 -21.19 -33.63
CA ASP A 1005 35.32 -21.89 -34.66
C ASP A 1005 34.60 -23.14 -34.16
N VAL A 1006 35.22 -23.90 -33.24
CA VAL A 1006 34.62 -25.12 -32.70
C VAL A 1006 33.47 -24.79 -31.75
N LEU A 1007 33.61 -23.73 -30.94
CA LEU A 1007 32.59 -23.29 -30.00
C LEU A 1007 31.41 -22.60 -30.71
N ILE A 1008 31.72 -21.79 -31.73
CA ILE A 1008 30.70 -21.18 -32.61
C ILE A 1008 29.93 -22.27 -33.34
N GLY A 1009 30.62 -23.26 -33.91
CA GLY A 1009 29.98 -24.41 -34.55
C GLY A 1009 29.09 -25.20 -33.60
N LEU A 1010 29.54 -25.41 -32.36
CA LEU A 1010 28.77 -26.10 -31.32
C LEU A 1010 27.46 -25.37 -30.99
N LEU A 1011 27.51 -24.06 -30.76
CA LEU A 1011 26.33 -23.27 -30.43
C LEU A 1011 25.32 -23.24 -31.59
N HIS A 1012 25.77 -23.13 -32.84
CA HIS A 1012 24.89 -23.21 -34.01
C HIS A 1012 24.19 -24.57 -34.12
N VAL A 1013 24.92 -25.67 -33.89
CA VAL A 1013 24.31 -27.01 -33.90
C VAL A 1013 23.30 -27.15 -32.75
N ALA A 1014 23.58 -26.58 -31.58
CA ALA A 1014 22.64 -26.60 -30.46
C ALA A 1014 21.31 -25.91 -30.79
N CYS A 1015 21.31 -24.83 -31.57
CA CYS A 1015 20.07 -24.20 -32.07
C CYS A 1015 19.21 -25.12 -32.95
N THR A 1016 19.80 -26.17 -33.55
CA THR A 1016 19.07 -27.14 -34.39
C THR A 1016 18.54 -28.34 -33.61
N GLN A 1017 18.83 -28.43 -32.31
CA GLN A 1017 18.47 -29.56 -31.45
C GLN A 1017 17.49 -29.12 -30.35
N GLU A 1018 16.39 -29.85 -30.18
CA GLU A 1018 15.45 -29.61 -29.08
C GLU A 1018 16.09 -29.90 -27.71
N SER A 1019 15.78 -29.11 -26.68
CA SER A 1019 16.23 -29.34 -25.31
C SER A 1019 15.11 -29.10 -24.30
N VAL A 1020 14.97 -30.01 -23.34
CA VAL A 1020 13.93 -29.98 -22.28
C VAL A 1020 14.35 -29.08 -21.09
N LYS A 1021 15.61 -28.61 -21.05
CA LYS A 1021 16.21 -27.89 -19.89
C LYS A 1021 16.83 -26.54 -20.25
N ILE A 1022 16.22 -25.80 -21.18
CA ILE A 1022 16.81 -24.57 -21.74
C ILE A 1022 17.09 -23.50 -20.66
N SER A 1023 16.16 -23.26 -19.73
CA SER A 1023 16.29 -22.20 -18.71
C SER A 1023 17.44 -22.39 -17.71
N SER A 1024 17.81 -23.62 -17.37
CA SER A 1024 18.92 -23.91 -16.43
C SER A 1024 20.32 -23.86 -17.08
N LEU A 1025 20.38 -23.65 -18.39
CA LEU A 1025 21.61 -23.57 -19.18
C LEU A 1025 21.99 -22.13 -19.57
N SER A 1026 21.17 -21.12 -19.23
CA SER A 1026 21.42 -19.69 -19.54
C SER A 1026 22.82 -19.24 -19.12
N TYR A 1027 23.18 -19.53 -17.87
CA TYR A 1027 24.49 -19.24 -17.29
C TYR A 1027 25.64 -19.94 -18.05
N LYS A 1028 25.43 -21.19 -18.48
CA LYS A 1028 26.46 -22.00 -19.17
C LYS A 1028 26.69 -21.50 -20.59
N VAL A 1029 25.62 -21.16 -21.31
CA VAL A 1029 25.70 -20.52 -22.64
C VAL A 1029 26.43 -19.18 -22.53
N GLY A 1030 26.11 -18.38 -21.50
CA GLY A 1030 26.83 -17.13 -21.20
C GLY A 1030 28.34 -17.34 -21.03
N GLN A 1031 28.76 -18.34 -20.25
CA GLN A 1031 30.19 -18.65 -20.06
C GLN A 1031 30.90 -19.07 -21.35
N VAL A 1032 30.24 -19.85 -22.21
CA VAL A 1032 30.81 -20.25 -23.50
C VAL A 1032 30.97 -19.02 -24.40
N LEU A 1033 29.98 -18.13 -24.44
CA LEU A 1033 30.07 -16.86 -25.18
C LEU A 1033 31.22 -15.97 -24.66
N ASP A 1034 31.38 -15.84 -23.35
CA ASP A 1034 32.48 -15.06 -22.77
C ASP A 1034 33.84 -15.64 -23.15
N HIS A 1035 33.97 -16.98 -23.15
CA HIS A 1035 35.22 -17.61 -23.59
C HIS A 1035 35.47 -17.45 -25.09
N ILE A 1036 34.43 -17.44 -25.93
CA ILE A 1036 34.56 -17.11 -27.36
C ILE A 1036 35.11 -15.68 -27.53
N VAL A 1037 34.64 -14.72 -26.72
CA VAL A 1037 35.16 -13.34 -26.71
C VAL A 1037 36.61 -13.29 -26.24
N GLU A 1038 36.99 -14.02 -25.18
CA GLU A 1038 38.38 -14.12 -24.71
C GLU A 1038 39.33 -14.70 -25.77
N LEU A 1039 38.85 -15.65 -26.58
CA LEU A 1039 39.59 -16.22 -27.71
C LEU A 1039 39.72 -15.26 -28.90
N LYS A 1040 39.23 -14.02 -28.77
CA LYS A 1040 39.27 -12.97 -29.81
C LYS A 1040 38.61 -13.45 -31.11
N ALA A 1041 37.48 -14.14 -30.97
CA ALA A 1041 36.64 -14.52 -32.10
C ALA A 1041 36.15 -13.29 -32.86
N ASP A 1042 35.69 -13.53 -34.10
CA ASP A 1042 35.08 -12.49 -34.91
C ASP A 1042 33.82 -11.93 -34.21
N GLN A 1043 33.74 -10.60 -34.12
CA GLN A 1043 32.66 -9.91 -33.40
C GLN A 1043 31.29 -10.13 -34.05
N VAL A 1044 31.24 -10.34 -35.38
CA VAL A 1044 29.99 -10.58 -36.11
C VAL A 1044 29.39 -11.92 -35.69
N ASP A 1045 30.22 -12.95 -35.51
CA ASP A 1045 29.76 -14.26 -35.07
C ASP A 1045 29.26 -14.23 -33.61
N VAL A 1046 29.93 -13.46 -32.73
CA VAL A 1046 29.47 -13.30 -31.35
C VAL A 1046 28.13 -12.54 -31.29
N ALA A 1047 28.00 -11.44 -32.02
CA ALA A 1047 26.74 -10.67 -32.07
C ALA A 1047 25.56 -11.53 -32.59
N ARG A 1048 25.79 -12.36 -33.60
CA ARG A 1048 24.78 -13.32 -34.10
C ARG A 1048 24.34 -14.31 -33.03
N LEU A 1049 25.28 -14.85 -32.27
CA LEU A 1049 24.98 -15.78 -31.18
C LEU A 1049 24.23 -15.09 -30.03
N GLU A 1050 24.60 -13.87 -29.68
CA GLU A 1050 23.89 -13.09 -28.66
C GLU A 1050 22.43 -12.80 -29.06
N ILE A 1051 22.15 -12.61 -30.36
CA ILE A 1051 20.77 -12.50 -30.86
C ILE A 1051 20.03 -13.84 -30.74
N LEU A 1052 20.65 -14.94 -31.20
CA LEU A 1052 20.05 -16.29 -31.16
C LEU A 1052 19.62 -16.68 -29.74
N PHE A 1053 20.42 -16.30 -28.75
CA PHE A 1053 20.20 -16.66 -27.36
C PHE A 1053 19.62 -15.52 -26.51
N TYR A 1054 19.19 -14.40 -27.09
CA TYR A 1054 18.78 -13.20 -26.33
C TYR A 1054 17.72 -13.49 -25.26
N LEU A 1055 16.69 -14.25 -25.60
CA LEU A 1055 15.61 -14.67 -24.69
C LEU A 1055 16.08 -15.61 -23.56
N LEU A 1056 17.26 -16.22 -23.72
CA LEU A 1056 17.85 -17.15 -22.75
C LEU A 1056 18.86 -16.44 -21.83
N ILE A 1057 19.65 -15.50 -22.35
CA ILE A 1057 20.73 -14.83 -21.59
C ILE A 1057 20.33 -13.48 -21.01
N GLY A 1058 19.27 -12.84 -21.49
CA GLY A 1058 18.95 -11.42 -21.21
C GLY A 1058 18.80 -11.06 -19.73
N ASP A 1059 18.40 -12.01 -18.87
CA ASP A 1059 18.25 -11.78 -17.42
C ASP A 1059 19.55 -11.97 -16.62
N TYR A 1060 20.54 -12.64 -17.19
CA TYR A 1060 21.77 -13.06 -16.48
C TYR A 1060 23.06 -12.45 -17.04
N ARG A 1061 23.06 -12.08 -18.32
CA ARG A 1061 24.24 -11.57 -19.02
C ARG A 1061 23.81 -10.48 -20.00
N GLU A 1062 24.39 -9.29 -19.84
CA GLU A 1062 24.20 -8.21 -20.80
C GLU A 1062 24.92 -8.52 -22.12
N PRO A 1063 24.26 -8.41 -23.28
CA PRO A 1063 24.86 -8.73 -24.57
C PRO A 1063 25.65 -7.53 -25.10
N ILE A 1064 26.82 -7.29 -24.51
CA ILE A 1064 27.68 -6.12 -24.77
C ILE A 1064 28.11 -6.05 -26.24
N VAL A 1065 28.47 -7.18 -26.85
CA VAL A 1065 28.95 -7.19 -28.25
C VAL A 1065 27.81 -6.85 -29.21
N LEU A 1066 26.61 -7.37 -28.97
CA LEU A 1066 25.40 -7.03 -29.71
C LEU A 1066 25.02 -5.56 -29.51
N HIS A 1067 25.05 -5.04 -28.28
CA HIS A 1067 24.75 -3.61 -28.02
C HIS A 1067 25.74 -2.71 -28.74
N HIS A 1068 27.04 -3.03 -28.71
CA HIS A 1068 28.07 -2.28 -29.43
C HIS A 1068 27.91 -2.40 -30.95
N THR A 1069 27.59 -3.59 -31.45
CA THR A 1069 27.31 -3.83 -32.88
C THR A 1069 26.07 -3.04 -33.31
N LEU A 1070 25.00 -3.01 -32.52
CA LEU A 1070 23.81 -2.20 -32.83
C LEU A 1070 24.11 -0.70 -32.83
N ALA A 1071 25.00 -0.23 -31.95
CA ALA A 1071 25.41 1.17 -31.89
C ALA A 1071 26.32 1.59 -33.05
N THR A 1072 27.02 0.67 -33.70
CA THR A 1072 28.02 0.93 -34.76
C THR A 1072 27.54 0.52 -36.16
N GLU A 1073 26.74 -0.54 -36.28
CA GLU A 1073 26.26 -1.13 -37.53
C GLU A 1073 24.75 -0.95 -37.72
N SER A 1074 24.38 0.06 -38.49
CA SER A 1074 22.97 0.41 -38.73
C SER A 1074 22.17 -0.66 -39.48
N HIS A 1075 22.83 -1.44 -40.35
CA HIS A 1075 22.17 -2.49 -41.13
C HIS A 1075 21.51 -3.57 -40.26
N LEU A 1076 22.11 -3.90 -39.10
CA LEU A 1076 21.52 -4.86 -38.18
C LEU A 1076 20.23 -4.34 -37.55
N PHE A 1077 20.20 -3.05 -37.19
CA PHE A 1077 19.00 -2.39 -36.69
C PHE A 1077 17.88 -2.37 -37.75
N VAL A 1078 18.19 -2.01 -39.00
CA VAL A 1078 17.24 -2.06 -40.12
C VAL A 1078 16.66 -3.47 -40.26
N ARG A 1079 17.51 -4.50 -40.18
CA ARG A 1079 17.07 -5.88 -40.29
C ARG A 1079 16.11 -6.30 -39.18
N LEU A 1080 16.36 -5.89 -37.94
CA LEU A 1080 15.45 -6.17 -36.81
C LEU A 1080 14.09 -5.48 -37.01
N MET A 1081 14.08 -4.27 -37.56
CA MET A 1081 12.85 -3.53 -37.88
C MET A 1081 12.03 -4.21 -39.00
N GLU A 1082 12.69 -4.74 -40.03
CA GLU A 1082 12.05 -5.55 -41.09
C GLU A 1082 11.37 -6.79 -40.50
N VAL A 1083 12.04 -7.51 -39.61
CA VAL A 1083 11.50 -8.71 -38.95
C VAL A 1083 10.29 -8.35 -38.06
N ALA A 1084 10.43 -7.32 -37.24
CA ALA A 1084 9.39 -6.88 -36.30
C ALA A 1084 8.12 -6.37 -37.02
N HIS A 1085 8.24 -5.75 -38.19
CA HIS A 1085 7.10 -5.05 -38.82
C HIS A 1085 6.66 -5.56 -40.18
N ARG A 1086 7.51 -6.27 -40.93
CA ARG A 1086 7.18 -6.83 -42.25
C ARG A 1086 7.00 -8.36 -42.20
N GLY A 1087 7.25 -8.97 -41.05
CA GLY A 1087 7.11 -10.42 -40.88
C GLY A 1087 8.16 -11.21 -41.63
N GLU A 1088 9.32 -10.59 -41.86
CA GLU A 1088 10.49 -11.28 -42.40
C GLU A 1088 11.06 -12.25 -41.38
N THR A 1089 11.77 -13.26 -41.87
CA THR A 1089 12.49 -14.21 -41.02
C THR A 1089 13.95 -13.79 -40.89
N MET A 1090 14.58 -14.20 -39.80
CA MET A 1090 16.02 -14.01 -39.59
C MET A 1090 16.65 -15.27 -39.06
N LEU A 1091 17.95 -15.46 -39.36
CA LEU A 1091 18.77 -16.53 -38.80
C LEU A 1091 18.17 -17.94 -39.00
N GLY A 1092 17.40 -18.14 -40.07
CA GLY A 1092 16.76 -19.43 -40.39
C GLY A 1092 15.58 -19.82 -39.50
N MET A 1093 15.09 -18.93 -38.63
CA MET A 1093 13.96 -19.20 -37.73
C MET A 1093 12.60 -19.03 -38.42
N ASP A 1094 11.55 -19.61 -37.82
CA ASP A 1094 10.17 -19.31 -38.21
C ASP A 1094 9.78 -17.86 -37.88
N ARG A 1095 8.64 -17.42 -38.42
CA ARG A 1095 8.16 -16.04 -38.30
C ARG A 1095 7.85 -15.63 -36.85
N SER A 1096 7.29 -16.54 -36.04
CA SER A 1096 6.92 -16.27 -34.65
C SER A 1096 8.17 -16.12 -33.78
N ALA A 1097 9.13 -17.04 -33.91
CA ALA A 1097 10.40 -16.98 -33.20
C ALA A 1097 11.23 -15.75 -33.60
N SER A 1098 11.30 -15.45 -34.90
CA SER A 1098 11.98 -14.25 -35.43
C SER A 1098 11.37 -12.97 -34.85
N PHE A 1099 10.04 -12.85 -34.85
CA PHE A 1099 9.33 -11.69 -34.31
C PHE A 1099 9.59 -11.49 -32.82
N ARG A 1100 9.48 -12.57 -32.02
CA ARG A 1100 9.71 -12.51 -30.56
C ARG A 1100 11.12 -12.01 -30.24
N ILE A 1101 12.14 -12.58 -30.86
CA ILE A 1101 13.54 -12.16 -30.63
C ILE A 1101 13.75 -10.73 -31.08
N ALA A 1102 13.28 -10.34 -32.27
CA ALA A 1102 13.46 -8.98 -32.78
C ALA A 1102 12.82 -7.94 -31.86
N MET A 1103 11.59 -8.17 -31.40
CA MET A 1103 10.91 -7.28 -30.46
C MET A 1103 11.65 -7.22 -29.12
N SER A 1104 12.08 -8.36 -28.56
CA SER A 1104 12.81 -8.38 -27.29
C SER A 1104 14.16 -7.66 -27.37
N VAL A 1105 14.90 -7.80 -28.47
CA VAL A 1105 16.15 -7.06 -28.70
C VAL A 1105 15.87 -5.56 -28.83
N LEU A 1106 14.88 -5.16 -29.63
CA LEU A 1106 14.55 -3.75 -29.85
C LEU A 1106 14.04 -3.04 -28.59
N ASP A 1107 13.19 -3.69 -27.79
CA ASP A 1107 12.65 -3.12 -26.55
C ASP A 1107 13.60 -3.23 -25.37
N GLY A 1108 14.51 -4.20 -25.40
CA GLY A 1108 15.52 -4.44 -24.37
C GLY A 1108 16.79 -3.61 -24.56
N TRP A 1109 17.10 -3.18 -25.79
CA TRP A 1109 18.26 -2.32 -26.04
C TRP A 1109 18.13 -0.98 -25.30
N ARG A 1110 19.15 -0.64 -24.52
CA ARG A 1110 19.26 0.62 -23.75
C ARG A 1110 20.37 1.54 -24.26
N GLY A 1111 21.06 1.16 -25.34
CA GLY A 1111 22.14 1.95 -25.92
C GLY A 1111 21.65 3.09 -26.80
N CYS A 1112 22.61 3.89 -27.28
CA CYS A 1112 22.44 5.00 -28.21
C CYS A 1112 23.39 4.81 -29.41
N PRO A 1113 22.99 5.14 -30.65
CA PRO A 1113 23.87 5.09 -31.82
C PRO A 1113 25.16 5.91 -31.62
N GLY A 1114 26.28 5.38 -32.11
CA GLY A 1114 27.59 6.04 -32.00
C GLY A 1114 28.25 5.99 -30.61
N VAL A 1115 27.64 5.32 -29.63
CA VAL A 1115 28.29 5.08 -28.33
C VAL A 1115 29.43 4.06 -28.48
N THR A 1116 30.61 4.46 -28.05
CA THR A 1116 31.84 3.65 -28.04
C THR A 1116 31.87 2.67 -26.87
N ALA A 1117 32.82 1.73 -26.88
CA ALA A 1117 32.98 0.75 -25.81
C ALA A 1117 33.28 1.38 -24.44
N ASP A 1118 33.80 2.61 -24.41
CA ASP A 1118 34.12 3.37 -23.19
C ASP A 1118 32.90 4.16 -22.65
N GLY A 1119 31.74 4.09 -23.30
CA GLY A 1119 30.51 4.78 -22.91
C GLY A 1119 30.35 6.20 -23.45
N GLU A 1120 31.37 6.72 -24.12
CA GLU A 1120 31.37 8.05 -24.77
C GLU A 1120 30.73 8.01 -26.16
N ILE A 1121 30.09 9.09 -26.59
CA ILE A 1121 29.48 9.19 -27.92
C ILE A 1121 30.47 9.76 -28.95
N ASP A 1122 30.65 9.06 -30.07
CA ASP A 1122 31.33 9.59 -31.25
C ASP A 1122 30.30 10.22 -32.20
N ALA A 1123 30.33 11.55 -32.29
CA ALA A 1123 29.39 12.34 -33.07
C ALA A 1123 29.40 11.98 -34.57
N VAL A 1124 30.57 11.68 -35.13
CA VAL A 1124 30.71 11.37 -36.57
C VAL A 1124 30.12 9.99 -36.85
N VAL A 1125 30.41 9.02 -35.98
CA VAL A 1125 29.85 7.66 -36.10
C VAL A 1125 28.33 7.69 -35.93
N MET A 1126 27.81 8.43 -34.94
CA MET A 1126 26.37 8.58 -34.74
C MET A 1126 25.67 9.15 -35.98
N GLN A 1127 26.19 10.24 -36.55
CA GLN A 1127 25.61 10.87 -37.75
C GLN A 1127 25.58 9.90 -38.94
N GLN A 1128 26.71 9.25 -39.21
CA GLN A 1128 26.82 8.28 -40.30
C GLN A 1128 25.90 7.07 -40.09
N TRP A 1129 25.77 6.60 -38.85
CA TRP A 1129 24.87 5.51 -38.48
C TRP A 1129 23.41 5.88 -38.78
N VAL A 1130 22.96 7.06 -38.36
CA VAL A 1130 21.58 7.50 -38.55
C VAL A 1130 21.27 7.73 -40.02
N GLU A 1131 22.17 8.33 -40.79
CA GLU A 1131 21.99 8.50 -42.23
C GLU A 1131 21.81 7.15 -42.94
N THR A 1132 22.69 6.19 -42.64
CA THR A 1132 22.65 4.86 -43.25
C THR A 1132 21.41 4.06 -42.83
N ALA A 1133 21.03 4.13 -41.54
CA ALA A 1133 19.82 3.50 -41.01
C ALA A 1133 18.56 4.01 -41.73
N ARG A 1134 18.44 5.33 -41.90
CA ARG A 1134 17.30 5.96 -42.57
C ARG A 1134 17.22 5.59 -44.05
N GLN A 1135 18.35 5.53 -44.76
CA GLN A 1135 18.39 5.05 -46.15
C GLN A 1135 17.91 3.58 -46.24
N GLY A 1136 18.35 2.72 -45.33
CA GLY A 1136 17.91 1.32 -45.27
C GLY A 1136 16.42 1.16 -44.95
N LEU A 1137 15.93 1.89 -43.95
CA LEU A 1137 14.51 1.89 -43.57
C LEU A 1137 13.60 2.44 -44.68
N ALA A 1138 14.08 3.42 -45.45
CA ALA A 1138 13.34 3.92 -46.61
C ALA A 1138 13.24 2.87 -47.71
N ALA A 1139 14.32 2.14 -47.99
CA ALA A 1139 14.29 1.02 -48.94
C ALA A 1139 13.34 -0.10 -48.47
N ALA A 1140 13.19 -0.29 -47.15
CA ALA A 1140 12.29 -1.27 -46.54
C ALA A 1140 10.83 -0.79 -46.38
N GLU A 1141 10.49 0.43 -46.83
CA GLU A 1141 9.17 1.08 -46.62
C GLU A 1141 8.79 1.22 -45.13
N LEU A 1142 9.78 1.44 -44.26
CA LEU A 1142 9.64 1.58 -42.81
C LEU A 1142 10.08 2.96 -42.29
N SER A 1143 10.24 3.97 -43.15
CA SER A 1143 10.76 5.30 -42.78
C SER A 1143 10.11 5.89 -41.53
N ASP A 1144 8.78 5.87 -41.43
CA ASP A 1144 8.06 6.48 -40.31
C ASP A 1144 8.31 5.75 -38.98
N LYS A 1145 8.20 4.40 -38.99
CA LYS A 1145 8.47 3.56 -37.81
C LYS A 1145 9.95 3.58 -37.42
N GLY A 1146 10.81 3.65 -38.43
CA GLY A 1146 12.25 3.73 -38.29
C GLY A 1146 12.70 5.02 -37.64
N ASP A 1147 12.25 6.16 -38.15
CA ASP A 1147 12.52 7.48 -37.56
C ASP A 1147 12.02 7.53 -36.11
N HIS A 1148 10.82 7.03 -35.83
CA HIS A 1148 10.29 6.92 -34.46
C HIS A 1148 11.20 6.09 -33.53
N GLN A 1149 11.64 4.91 -33.97
CA GLN A 1149 12.50 4.07 -33.15
C GLN A 1149 13.91 4.69 -32.96
N ILE A 1150 14.46 5.35 -33.98
CA ILE A 1150 15.73 6.09 -33.88
C ILE A 1150 15.61 7.21 -32.84
N GLY A 1151 14.51 7.97 -32.87
CA GLY A 1151 14.22 9.00 -31.86
C GLY A 1151 14.23 8.43 -30.44
N ARG A 1152 13.56 7.29 -30.22
CA ARG A 1152 13.54 6.61 -28.91
C ARG A 1152 14.95 6.25 -28.42
N LEU A 1153 15.85 5.85 -29.32
CA LEU A 1153 17.22 5.46 -28.98
C LEU A 1153 18.10 6.67 -28.64
N LEU A 1154 17.95 7.79 -29.35
CA LEU A 1154 18.68 9.02 -29.07
C LEU A 1154 18.39 9.58 -27.67
N ALA A 1155 17.21 9.28 -27.12
CA ALA A 1155 16.84 9.65 -25.75
C ALA A 1155 17.71 8.93 -24.69
N ASN A 1156 18.40 7.84 -25.03
CA ASN A 1156 19.34 7.14 -24.15
C ASN A 1156 20.78 7.68 -24.25
N SER A 1157 21.00 8.83 -24.88
CA SER A 1157 22.34 9.44 -24.93
C SER A 1157 22.87 9.77 -23.53
N PRO A 1158 24.18 9.62 -23.28
CA PRO A 1158 24.76 9.91 -21.97
C PRO A 1158 24.75 11.41 -21.65
N GLU A 1159 24.86 11.75 -20.37
CA GLU A 1159 25.10 13.12 -19.90
C GLU A 1159 26.60 13.46 -20.04
N ASP A 1160 26.96 14.73 -20.18
CA ASP A 1160 28.38 15.14 -20.13
C ASP A 1160 28.95 15.12 -18.69
N GLU A 1161 30.25 15.38 -18.54
CA GLU A 1161 30.93 15.44 -17.22
C GLU A 1161 30.32 16.44 -16.23
N ASN A 1162 29.52 17.41 -16.70
CA ASN A 1162 28.84 18.42 -15.89
C ASN A 1162 27.35 18.10 -15.66
N GLY A 1163 26.85 16.95 -16.12
CA GLY A 1163 25.43 16.56 -16.05
C GLY A 1163 24.53 17.27 -17.07
N MET A 1164 25.10 17.78 -18.17
CA MET A 1164 24.35 18.38 -19.26
C MET A 1164 23.82 17.32 -20.22
N TRP A 1165 22.55 17.49 -20.62
CA TRP A 1165 21.88 16.60 -21.57
C TRP A 1165 20.77 17.36 -22.34
N PRO A 1166 20.50 17.04 -23.63
CA PRO A 1166 21.26 16.13 -24.49
C PRO A 1166 22.60 16.72 -24.91
N LEU A 1167 23.52 15.86 -25.37
CA LEU A 1167 24.82 16.30 -25.88
C LEU A 1167 24.67 17.16 -27.15
N PRO A 1168 25.58 18.14 -27.40
CA PRO A 1168 25.49 19.03 -28.56
C PRO A 1168 25.37 18.30 -29.90
N ALA A 1169 26.11 17.20 -30.08
CA ALA A 1169 26.05 16.40 -31.30
C ALA A 1169 24.66 15.77 -31.55
N VAL A 1170 23.98 15.32 -30.48
CA VAL A 1170 22.61 14.77 -30.58
C VAL A 1170 21.63 15.88 -30.95
N CYS A 1171 21.81 17.08 -30.38
CA CYS A 1171 20.97 18.23 -30.71
C CYS A 1171 21.13 18.66 -32.17
N GLU A 1172 22.37 18.71 -32.68
CA GLU A 1172 22.65 19.03 -34.09
C GLU A 1172 22.00 18.02 -35.04
N LEU A 1173 22.10 16.71 -34.74
CA LEU A 1173 21.49 15.66 -35.53
C LEU A 1173 19.96 15.78 -35.58
N ILE A 1174 19.31 15.98 -34.44
CA ILE A 1174 17.84 16.13 -34.36
C ILE A 1174 17.39 17.36 -35.15
N ASP A 1175 18.12 18.48 -35.01
CA ASP A 1175 17.84 19.73 -35.69
C ASP A 1175 18.06 19.64 -37.22
N GLU A 1176 19.03 18.85 -37.68
CA GLU A 1176 19.30 18.60 -39.10
C GLU A 1176 18.27 17.67 -39.74
N VAL A 1177 17.89 16.59 -39.06
CA VAL A 1177 16.96 15.59 -39.59
C VAL A 1177 15.54 16.13 -39.75
N GLY A 1178 15.02 16.84 -38.73
CA GLY A 1178 13.73 17.53 -38.79
C GLY A 1178 12.51 16.64 -39.11
N SER A 1179 12.53 15.35 -38.72
CA SER A 1179 11.44 14.39 -38.95
C SER A 1179 10.45 14.37 -37.78
N GLU A 1180 9.15 14.56 -38.05
CA GLU A 1180 8.12 14.54 -37.00
C GLU A 1180 8.03 13.19 -36.28
N ASN A 1181 8.28 12.08 -36.99
CA ASN A 1181 8.26 10.74 -36.38
C ASN A 1181 9.45 10.55 -35.44
N LEU A 1182 10.64 11.05 -35.80
CA LEU A 1182 11.83 11.02 -34.95
C LEU A 1182 11.63 11.88 -33.71
N ASP A 1183 11.09 13.08 -33.88
CA ASP A 1183 10.74 13.97 -32.78
C ASP A 1183 9.81 13.28 -31.78
N GLU A 1184 8.75 12.62 -32.26
CA GLU A 1184 7.79 11.89 -31.42
C GLU A 1184 8.46 10.72 -30.70
N GLY A 1185 9.31 9.96 -31.40
CA GLY A 1185 10.11 8.89 -30.81
C GLY A 1185 11.01 9.37 -29.68
N PHE A 1186 11.69 10.49 -29.88
CA PHE A 1186 12.56 11.11 -28.87
C PHE A 1186 11.77 11.54 -27.63
N ILE A 1187 10.57 12.12 -27.81
CA ILE A 1187 9.65 12.45 -26.71
C ILE A 1187 9.20 11.20 -25.97
N VAL A 1188 8.80 10.14 -26.68
CA VAL A 1188 8.40 8.86 -26.07
C VAL A 1188 9.55 8.24 -25.27
N GLY A 1189 10.78 8.29 -25.79
CA GLY A 1189 11.98 7.85 -25.09
C GLY A 1189 12.18 8.58 -23.75
N MET A 1190 12.09 9.92 -23.76
CA MET A 1190 12.17 10.76 -22.56
C MET A 1190 11.05 10.48 -21.53
N CYS A 1191 9.84 10.16 -22.01
CA CYS A 1191 8.66 9.93 -21.18
C CYS A 1191 8.45 8.48 -20.73
N ARG A 1192 9.39 7.56 -21.01
CA ARG A 1192 9.25 6.13 -20.66
C ARG A 1192 8.98 5.88 -19.17
N GLY A 1193 9.55 6.72 -18.30
CA GLY A 1193 9.36 6.63 -16.84
C GLY A 1193 7.91 6.85 -16.38
N LEU A 1194 7.04 7.44 -17.21
CA LEU A 1194 5.61 7.62 -16.87
C LEU A 1194 4.83 6.30 -16.80
N MET A 1195 5.35 5.21 -17.38
CA MET A 1195 4.66 3.92 -17.43
C MET A 1195 4.89 3.03 -16.19
N SER A 1196 5.83 3.40 -15.30
CA SER A 1196 6.14 2.63 -14.10
C SER A 1196 6.67 3.55 -13.00
N SER A 1197 5.81 3.86 -12.04
CA SER A 1197 6.10 4.73 -10.90
C SER A 1197 5.51 4.13 -9.63
N VAL A 1198 6.27 4.13 -8.53
CA VAL A 1198 5.78 3.74 -7.20
C VAL A 1198 5.58 5.02 -6.38
N ARG A 1199 4.37 5.24 -5.86
CA ARG A 1199 4.02 6.44 -5.07
C ARG A 1199 3.01 6.08 -3.96
N GLY A 1200 2.91 6.92 -2.94
CA GLY A 1200 1.87 6.78 -1.91
C GLY A 1200 0.46 6.96 -2.49
N VAL A 1201 -0.54 6.38 -1.82
CA VAL A 1201 -1.95 6.36 -2.30
C VAL A 1201 -2.49 7.77 -2.57
N TYR A 1202 -2.08 8.74 -1.76
CA TYR A 1202 -2.53 10.13 -1.79
C TYR A 1202 -1.51 11.11 -2.38
N ASP A 1203 -0.40 10.62 -2.92
CA ASP A 1203 0.64 11.46 -3.52
C ASP A 1203 0.21 11.90 -4.93
N GLY A 1204 0.36 13.19 -5.21
CA GLY A 1204 0.09 13.79 -6.52
C GLY A 1204 1.29 13.78 -7.46
N GLY A 1205 1.24 14.62 -8.49
CA GLY A 1205 2.19 14.69 -9.60
C GLY A 1205 3.55 15.34 -9.30
N GLN A 1206 4.04 15.29 -8.06
CA GLN A 1206 5.27 15.99 -7.67
C GLN A 1206 6.50 15.41 -8.40
N GLN A 1207 6.59 14.09 -8.49
CA GLN A 1207 7.67 13.40 -9.21
C GLN A 1207 7.72 13.83 -10.68
N GLU A 1208 6.56 13.94 -11.34
CA GLU A 1208 6.45 14.36 -12.73
C GLU A 1208 6.85 15.83 -12.91
N ARG A 1209 6.52 16.71 -11.94
CA ARG A 1209 6.96 18.11 -11.95
C ARG A 1209 8.47 18.26 -11.83
N GLU A 1210 9.12 17.42 -11.04
CA GLU A 1210 10.58 17.41 -10.93
C GLU A 1210 11.25 17.02 -12.25
N HIS A 1211 10.72 15.99 -12.92
CA HIS A 1211 11.15 15.62 -14.28
C HIS A 1211 10.89 16.74 -15.29
N ALA A 1212 9.70 17.35 -15.28
CA ALA A 1212 9.38 18.48 -16.15
C ALA A 1212 10.34 19.67 -15.93
N GLN A 1213 10.64 20.01 -14.67
CA GLN A 1213 11.57 21.09 -14.33
C GLN A 1213 12.99 20.80 -14.82
N ARG A 1214 13.44 19.54 -14.75
CA ARG A 1214 14.73 19.10 -15.31
C ARG A 1214 14.77 19.34 -16.83
N TYR A 1215 13.76 18.88 -17.57
CA TYR A 1215 13.66 19.12 -19.02
C TYR A 1215 13.53 20.60 -19.39
N ARG A 1216 12.78 21.42 -18.61
CA ARG A 1216 12.72 22.89 -18.81
C ARG A 1216 14.07 23.56 -18.59
N THR A 1217 14.87 23.07 -17.64
CA THR A 1217 16.21 23.60 -17.34
C THR A 1217 17.15 23.32 -18.49
N TRP A 1218 17.23 22.07 -18.95
CA TRP A 1218 18.01 21.70 -20.12
C TRP A 1218 17.56 22.44 -21.39
N SER A 1219 16.25 22.53 -21.63
CA SER A 1219 15.67 23.32 -22.73
C SER A 1219 16.14 24.77 -22.72
N LYS A 1220 16.24 25.42 -21.54
CA LYS A 1220 16.75 26.80 -21.43
C LYS A 1220 18.24 26.90 -21.76
N GLN A 1221 19.04 25.94 -21.32
CA GLN A 1221 20.49 25.94 -21.52
C GLN A 1221 20.85 25.77 -23.01
N ILE A 1222 20.21 24.83 -23.72
CA ILE A 1222 20.52 24.53 -25.12
C ILE A 1222 19.80 25.45 -26.13
N ARG A 1223 18.81 26.25 -25.69
CA ARG A 1223 17.98 27.10 -26.60
C ARG A 1223 18.79 28.02 -27.52
N SER A 1224 19.96 28.47 -27.08
CA SER A 1224 20.81 29.38 -27.86
C SER A 1224 21.57 28.67 -28.99
N THR A 1225 21.85 27.38 -28.83
CA THR A 1225 22.62 26.55 -29.75
C THR A 1225 21.74 25.63 -30.61
N SER A 1226 20.67 25.07 -30.03
CA SER A 1226 19.71 24.20 -30.72
C SER A 1226 18.28 24.58 -30.35
N ARG A 1227 17.54 25.14 -31.32
CA ARG A 1227 16.17 25.63 -31.08
C ARG A 1227 15.12 24.55 -31.23
N HIS A 1228 15.34 23.58 -32.11
CA HIS A 1228 14.35 22.54 -32.39
C HIS A 1228 14.35 21.48 -31.28
N THR A 1229 15.51 20.95 -30.92
CA THR A 1229 15.66 20.03 -29.76
C THR A 1229 15.17 20.67 -28.45
N ALA A 1230 15.49 21.94 -28.20
CA ALA A 1230 14.96 22.68 -27.05
C ALA A 1230 13.42 22.71 -26.98
N ARG A 1231 12.72 22.71 -28.13
CA ARG A 1231 11.25 22.61 -28.19
C ARG A 1231 10.77 21.21 -27.85
N LEU A 1232 11.48 20.15 -28.27
CA LEU A 1232 11.12 18.77 -27.93
C LEU A 1232 11.22 18.51 -26.42
N LEU A 1233 12.27 19.00 -25.75
CA LEU A 1233 12.34 18.98 -24.29
C LEU A 1233 11.19 19.75 -23.65
N GLY A 1234 10.77 20.86 -24.27
CA GLY A 1234 9.57 21.60 -23.87
C GLY A 1234 8.30 20.76 -23.95
N LYS A 1235 8.09 20.04 -25.06
CA LYS A 1235 6.95 19.11 -25.25
C LYS A 1235 6.98 17.95 -24.25
N ALA A 1236 8.15 17.39 -23.96
CA ALA A 1236 8.29 16.35 -22.94
C ALA A 1236 7.94 16.89 -21.56
N ALA A 1237 8.45 18.07 -21.20
CA ALA A 1237 8.06 18.75 -19.96
C ALA A 1237 6.54 18.99 -19.89
N GLU A 1238 5.91 19.40 -20.99
CA GLU A 1238 4.45 19.55 -21.07
C GLU A 1238 3.71 18.22 -20.84
N ARG A 1239 4.17 17.09 -21.40
CA ARG A 1239 3.58 15.77 -21.12
C ARG A 1239 3.70 15.36 -19.65
N TYR A 1240 4.85 15.64 -19.03
CA TYR A 1240 5.04 15.43 -17.60
C TYR A 1240 4.16 16.38 -16.76
N GLU A 1241 4.00 17.63 -17.15
CA GLU A 1241 3.10 18.60 -16.50
C GLU A 1241 1.62 18.17 -16.64
N GLU A 1242 1.19 17.67 -17.80
CA GLU A 1242 -0.14 17.10 -18.02
C GLU A 1242 -0.37 15.85 -17.16
N GLN A 1243 0.61 14.93 -17.12
CA GLN A 1243 0.52 13.75 -16.27
C GLN A 1243 0.52 14.12 -14.79
N ALA A 1244 1.30 15.13 -14.39
CA ALA A 1244 1.27 15.66 -13.02
C ALA A 1244 -0.12 16.15 -12.65
N GLY A 1245 -0.79 16.88 -13.57
CA GLY A 1245 -2.18 17.30 -13.40
C GLY A 1245 -3.14 16.12 -13.24
N ARG A 1246 -3.02 15.08 -14.08
CA ARG A 1246 -3.83 13.85 -13.96
C ARG A 1246 -3.58 13.10 -12.65
N GLU A 1247 -2.34 13.04 -12.19
CA GLU A 1247 -2.00 12.40 -10.92
C GLU A 1247 -2.51 13.20 -9.72
N ASP A 1248 -2.48 14.53 -9.79
CA ASP A 1248 -3.14 15.38 -8.78
C ASP A 1248 -4.66 15.14 -8.76
N GLU A 1249 -5.31 15.11 -9.93
CA GLU A 1249 -6.75 14.82 -10.04
C GLU A 1249 -7.08 13.42 -9.48
N ARG A 1250 -6.25 12.41 -9.76
CA ARG A 1250 -6.39 11.06 -9.20
C ARG A 1250 -6.15 11.03 -7.70
N ALA A 1251 -5.16 11.75 -7.19
CA ALA A 1251 -4.89 11.85 -5.76
C ALA A 1251 -6.06 12.54 -5.04
N LEU A 1252 -6.60 13.61 -5.62
CA LEU A 1252 -7.82 14.27 -5.14
C LEU A 1252 -9.01 13.31 -5.15
N ALA A 1253 -9.23 12.58 -6.25
CA ALA A 1253 -10.29 11.59 -6.35
C ALA A 1253 -10.16 10.49 -5.30
N ARG A 1254 -8.95 9.95 -5.04
CA ARG A 1254 -8.70 8.94 -4.00
C ARG A 1254 -8.90 9.48 -2.58
N GLN A 1255 -8.52 10.74 -2.33
CA GLN A 1255 -8.79 11.39 -1.06
C GLN A 1255 -10.29 11.63 -0.85
N ASP A 1256 -11.03 11.87 -1.94
CA ASP A 1256 -12.47 12.05 -1.94
C ASP A 1256 -13.24 10.70 -2.06
N GLU A 1257 -12.62 9.59 -2.47
CA GLU A 1257 -13.25 8.27 -2.60
C GLU A 1257 -13.28 7.47 -1.29
N LEU A 1258 -14.37 6.71 -1.14
CA LEU A 1258 -14.85 5.82 -0.05
C LEU A 1258 -16.16 6.33 0.54
#